data_AF-A0AAJ4XLE2-F1
#
_entry.id   AF-A0AAJ4XLE2-F1
#
_cell.length_a   1.000
_cell.length_b   1.000
_cell.length_c   1.000
_cell.angle_alpha   90.00
_cell.angle_beta   90.00
_cell.angle_gamma   90.00
#
_symmetry.space_group_name_H-M   'P 1'
#
loop_
_entity.id
_entity.type
_entity.pdbx_description
1 polymer ?
#
loop_
_entity_poly.entity_id
_entity_poly.type
_entity_poly.pdbx_seq_one_letter_code
_entity_poly.pdbx_strand_id
1 'polypeptide(L)'
;MSLRNDEAELLKAYGLNSLEPTRWHTNEVESDDKETVFSTAVADEPDPLGLRSSMATFRGLPKDVKVQTSLSSKAFDPKVFLSTIHPDATFADLSHGIQHLKSSIDQRSEALKVLVEDNFDRFVAVKATTDGVYREMRDTESGPLQPQADYGVASLNDILANASAKADQVFMPVLENNLKTIKLRSTLGVFERSKFFFNLPGSLSESVELGRYDVALRDYKKGKYLLDSRPGQLLAVTTAKQPESAGGVRNDVQQKRVFAKVWDAVEATMKDMQSLLTAQLREPRRSVEEQEKTIEIMLELDPSDDPVRTYLEAQHQHLRSVMRKTFDAGVARIETAKAGATTSVGRTERERARDLQKGMRLAGTMDASFDKCMGANQWKAIHELVKVLSETITRSLPDFWRVAKSHAEGKFIKTKARVGSSSAHGTGTVSAQSKAWAVEALEAYISLISHLFSLTDMTILIQQPPPSQVPEWVPPGTSSPTAAHYLRETSTLLVEAANDLASLGVTSASSLRSLLTNARFSFVQVLCIVWQEDAKLFHMLEDWTLNPVEQATTLHLRDIATFHKSNARHAFHLAGGRSASSPVSALEGSRKARTAEQPVAPEFTTRIKGAFLDALYAFLDGLVHLAFSEYSPLEPRTALSVQAIPGSWGDSVDVRDLDTRVLLSVTNLAHLSRVIIPSLVKQFSDAYGVKMDEDLATLGEVSSQLDGILFNDHIKRKSGAISEIISYGILSSGIDWAKIPKPTSVHSFIYEALLSLVQVHAHVRSIAKPLVTRTITTLAEDLAATTLENFRKVGRFGMGGMLQATLEIEFLHQTLSAFISSKAEVLLKQVYETISERYQRGGAGEKEQLNTELERVKQILVQSRKATALEFLCFRKPRKENKEVVKDDAGA
;
A
#
# COMPACT_ATOMS: atom_id res chain seq x y z
N MET A 1 39.21 79.76 -127.91
CA MET A 1 40.21 78.73 -127.59
C MET A 1 40.23 78.58 -126.09
N SER A 2 39.66 77.50 -125.58
CA SER A 2 40.45 76.39 -125.02
C SER A 2 41.34 76.90 -123.89
N LEU A 3 40.78 76.94 -122.69
CA LEU A 3 41.59 76.85 -121.48
C LEU A 3 42.19 75.44 -121.50
N ARG A 4 43.43 75.37 -121.99
CA ARG A 4 44.32 74.21 -121.91
C ARG A 4 44.63 73.99 -120.43
N ASN A 5 43.75 73.31 -119.73
CA ASN A 5 44.07 72.76 -118.42
C ASN A 5 44.78 71.43 -118.67
N ASP A 6 45.95 71.29 -118.08
CA ASP A 6 46.84 70.14 -118.25
C ASP A 6 46.09 68.87 -117.83
N GLU A 7 45.78 68.00 -118.79
CA GLU A 7 44.91 66.82 -118.58
C GLU A 7 45.45 65.90 -117.47
N ALA A 8 46.76 65.96 -117.21
CA ALA A 8 47.40 65.26 -116.11
C ALA A 8 47.03 65.79 -114.71
N GLU A 9 46.81 67.11 -114.53
CA GLU A 9 46.41 67.68 -113.24
C GLU A 9 44.96 67.31 -112.90
N LEU A 10 44.08 67.29 -113.90
CA LEU A 10 42.68 66.88 -113.73
C LEU A 10 42.57 65.40 -113.36
N LEU A 11 43.32 64.52 -114.04
CA LEU A 11 43.37 63.09 -113.70
C LEU A 11 43.91 62.85 -112.28
N LYS A 12 44.90 63.64 -111.84
CA LYS A 12 45.47 63.53 -110.50
C LYS A 12 44.56 64.12 -109.42
N ALA A 13 43.93 65.26 -109.67
CA ALA A 13 43.06 65.94 -108.70
C ALA A 13 41.79 65.12 -108.39
N TYR A 14 41.26 64.41 -109.38
CA TYR A 14 40.06 63.58 -109.22
C TYR A 14 40.38 62.08 -109.06
N GLY A 15 41.65 61.68 -109.04
CA GLY A 15 42.08 60.29 -108.81
C GLY A 15 41.54 59.30 -109.85
N LEU A 16 41.36 59.73 -111.09
CA LEU A 16 40.80 58.92 -112.19
C LEU A 16 41.91 58.44 -113.12
N ASN A 17 41.87 57.17 -113.51
CA ASN A 17 42.91 56.56 -114.35
C ASN A 17 42.70 56.79 -115.86
N SER A 18 41.50 57.20 -116.29
CA SER A 18 41.16 57.47 -117.68
C SER A 18 39.97 58.43 -117.76
N LEU A 19 39.92 59.27 -118.79
CA LEU A 19 38.88 60.30 -119.00
C LEU A 19 37.53 59.75 -119.50
N GLU A 20 37.46 58.51 -120.04
CA GLU A 20 36.23 57.91 -120.56
C GLU A 20 35.95 56.47 -120.04
N PRO A 21 35.68 56.23 -118.74
CA PRO A 21 35.34 54.91 -118.24
C PRO A 21 33.83 54.59 -118.37
N THR A 22 33.53 53.44 -118.96
CA THR A 22 32.18 52.96 -119.37
C THR A 22 31.32 52.35 -118.25
N ARG A 23 31.74 52.46 -116.99
CA ARG A 23 30.94 52.20 -115.78
C ARG A 23 31.37 53.13 -114.66
N TRP A 24 30.41 53.62 -113.88
CA TRP A 24 30.69 54.47 -112.72
C TRP A 24 31.45 53.67 -111.65
N HIS A 25 32.65 54.12 -111.29
CA HIS A 25 33.40 53.63 -110.15
C HIS A 25 33.65 54.78 -109.19
N THR A 26 32.95 54.73 -108.05
CA THR A 26 33.19 55.58 -106.88
C THR A 26 34.32 54.94 -106.07
N ASN A 27 35.55 55.44 -106.20
CA ASN A 27 36.61 55.17 -105.22
C ASN A 27 36.50 56.20 -104.11
N GLU A 28 35.54 55.98 -103.21
CA GLU A 28 35.53 56.63 -101.90
C GLU A 28 36.52 55.92 -100.97
N VAL A 29 37.56 56.67 -100.60
CA VAL A 29 38.12 56.80 -99.24
C VAL A 29 38.52 55.52 -98.48
N GLU A 30 39.83 55.34 -98.37
CA GLU A 30 40.56 55.42 -97.08
C GLU A 30 41.99 55.88 -97.41
N SER A 31 42.18 57.19 -97.63
CA SER A 31 43.51 57.80 -97.61
C SER A 31 43.95 57.86 -96.15
N ASP A 32 44.56 56.76 -95.73
CA ASP A 32 45.51 56.69 -94.64
C ASP A 32 46.55 57.81 -94.90
N ASP A 33 46.34 58.99 -94.31
CA ASP A 33 47.23 60.15 -94.39
C ASP A 33 48.53 59.85 -93.62
N LYS A 34 49.31 58.96 -94.23
CA LYS A 34 50.75 59.15 -94.36
C LYS A 34 50.95 60.44 -95.15
N GLU A 35 50.87 61.57 -94.48
CA GLU A 35 51.51 62.79 -94.96
C GLU A 35 53.03 62.57 -94.96
N THR A 36 53.48 62.05 -96.09
CA THR A 36 54.56 62.61 -96.90
C THR A 36 55.52 63.53 -96.15
N VAL A 37 56.55 62.89 -95.58
CA VAL A 37 57.86 63.49 -95.37
C VAL A 37 58.36 64.00 -96.72
N PHE A 38 58.09 65.26 -97.03
CA PHE A 38 58.85 65.96 -98.05
C PHE A 38 60.27 66.09 -97.53
N SER A 39 61.16 65.34 -98.19
CA SER A 39 62.59 65.45 -98.06
C SER A 39 63.02 66.82 -98.58
N THR A 40 63.16 67.80 -97.69
CA THR A 40 64.01 68.96 -97.93
C THR A 40 65.41 68.59 -97.50
N ALA A 41 66.24 68.22 -98.48
CA ALA A 41 67.68 68.27 -98.34
C ALA A 41 68.06 69.74 -98.08
N VAL A 42 68.11 70.15 -96.82
CA VAL A 42 68.54 71.48 -96.43
C VAL A 42 70.07 71.44 -96.37
N ALA A 43 70.65 72.10 -97.36
CA ALA A 43 72.06 72.47 -97.46
C ALA A 43 72.58 73.08 -96.15
N ASP A 44 73.89 72.97 -95.89
CA ASP A 44 74.59 73.46 -94.69
C ASP A 44 74.00 74.78 -94.16
N GLU A 45 73.08 74.68 -93.20
CA GLU A 45 72.54 75.85 -92.51
C GLU A 45 73.64 76.40 -91.59
N PRO A 46 73.98 77.69 -91.68
CA PRO A 46 74.88 78.32 -90.75
C PRO A 46 74.23 78.31 -89.35
N ASP A 47 75.06 78.11 -88.33
CA ASP A 47 74.62 78.04 -86.93
C ASP A 47 73.76 79.28 -86.55
N PRO A 48 72.53 79.11 -86.04
CA PRO A 48 71.64 80.22 -85.69
C PRO A 48 72.19 81.12 -84.57
N LEU A 49 73.15 80.61 -83.78
CA LEU A 49 73.86 81.39 -82.75
C LEU A 49 75.13 82.07 -83.30
N GLY A 50 75.56 81.76 -84.52
CA GLY A 50 76.75 82.34 -85.16
C GLY A 50 78.08 81.95 -84.49
N LEU A 51 78.09 80.92 -83.63
CA LEU A 51 79.25 80.51 -82.84
C LEU A 51 80.11 79.45 -83.55
N ARG A 52 79.54 78.72 -84.53
CA ARG A 52 80.28 77.81 -85.41
C ARG A 52 79.98 78.11 -86.89
N SER A 53 81.02 78.00 -87.73
CA SER A 53 80.92 78.27 -89.18
C SER A 53 80.27 77.14 -90.00
N SER A 54 80.10 75.94 -89.43
CA SER A 54 79.38 74.83 -90.09
C SER A 54 78.88 73.79 -89.08
N MET A 55 77.65 73.30 -89.26
CA MET A 55 76.98 72.31 -88.42
C MET A 55 77.40 70.85 -88.75
N ALA A 56 78.71 70.58 -88.78
CA ALA A 56 79.23 69.25 -89.10
C ALA A 56 78.74 68.14 -88.14
N THR A 57 78.43 68.48 -86.88
CA THR A 57 77.94 67.57 -85.84
C THR A 57 76.49 67.08 -86.08
N PHE A 58 75.72 67.73 -86.95
CA PHE A 58 74.30 67.41 -87.18
C PHE A 58 74.07 66.11 -87.97
N ARG A 59 75.06 65.65 -88.75
CA ARG A 59 74.93 64.43 -89.57
C ARG A 59 74.83 63.15 -88.73
N GLY A 60 75.51 63.09 -87.59
CA GLY A 60 75.64 61.89 -86.74
C GLY A 60 74.52 61.64 -85.72
N LEU A 61 73.53 62.54 -85.61
CA LEU A 61 72.50 62.46 -84.55
C LEU A 61 71.33 61.49 -84.88
N PRO A 62 70.75 60.81 -83.87
CA PRO A 62 69.54 59.98 -84.01
C PRO A 62 68.32 60.77 -84.54
N LYS A 63 67.38 60.09 -85.23
CA LYS A 63 66.21 60.73 -85.88
C LYS A 63 65.33 61.53 -84.91
N ASP A 64 65.08 61.03 -83.71
CA ASP A 64 64.22 61.71 -82.73
C ASP A 64 64.86 62.98 -82.19
N VAL A 65 66.18 62.93 -81.94
CA VAL A 65 66.96 64.09 -81.51
C VAL A 65 67.02 65.11 -82.65
N LYS A 66 67.14 64.67 -83.91
CA LYS A 66 67.08 65.57 -85.08
C LYS A 66 65.77 66.37 -85.11
N VAL A 67 64.62 65.72 -84.91
CA VAL A 67 63.31 66.40 -84.91
C VAL A 67 63.19 67.41 -83.75
N GLN A 68 63.80 67.14 -82.60
CA GLN A 68 63.81 68.05 -81.44
C GLN A 68 64.84 69.17 -81.54
N THR A 69 65.88 69.00 -82.36
CA THR A 69 66.95 70.00 -82.58
C THR A 69 66.76 70.83 -83.86
N SER A 70 65.82 70.49 -84.73
CA SER A 70 65.49 71.26 -85.94
C SER A 70 64.51 72.39 -85.65
N LEU A 71 64.89 73.62 -85.99
CA LEU A 71 64.08 74.84 -85.79
C LEU A 71 62.74 74.84 -86.55
N SER A 72 62.62 74.04 -87.61
CA SER A 72 61.41 73.92 -88.44
C SER A 72 60.36 72.94 -87.90
N SER A 73 60.66 72.23 -86.81
CA SER A 73 59.78 71.23 -86.22
C SER A 73 58.88 71.82 -85.13
N LYS A 74 57.61 71.39 -85.08
CA LYS A 74 56.67 71.72 -83.99
C LYS A 74 57.10 71.16 -82.62
N ALA A 75 58.06 70.23 -82.59
CA ALA A 75 58.55 69.55 -81.38
C ALA A 75 59.96 70.04 -80.95
N PHE A 76 60.37 71.23 -81.38
CA PHE A 76 61.69 71.81 -81.04
C PHE A 76 61.84 72.05 -79.53
N ASP A 77 62.92 71.54 -78.93
CA ASP A 77 63.29 71.82 -77.53
C ASP A 77 64.62 72.61 -77.45
N PRO A 78 64.59 73.87 -76.99
CA PRO A 78 65.78 74.71 -76.84
C PRO A 78 66.88 74.11 -75.95
N LYS A 79 66.51 73.31 -74.93
CA LYS A 79 67.47 72.72 -73.99
C LYS A 79 68.25 71.58 -74.63
N VAL A 80 67.55 70.76 -75.42
CA VAL A 80 68.16 69.66 -76.17
C VAL A 80 69.05 70.20 -77.28
N PHE A 81 68.64 71.30 -77.92
CA PHE A 81 69.44 71.98 -78.94
C PHE A 81 70.79 72.49 -78.40
N LEU A 82 70.80 73.24 -77.29
CA LEU A 82 72.04 73.77 -76.71
C LEU A 82 72.98 72.67 -76.21
N SER A 83 72.43 71.65 -75.55
CA SER A 83 73.24 70.55 -75.00
C SER A 83 73.86 69.63 -76.05
N THR A 84 73.23 69.49 -77.22
CA THR A 84 73.69 68.54 -78.25
C THR A 84 74.60 69.17 -79.30
N ILE A 85 74.38 70.44 -79.66
CA ILE A 85 75.13 71.11 -80.74
C ILE A 85 76.25 71.99 -80.19
N HIS A 86 76.04 72.60 -79.01
CA HIS A 86 76.97 73.53 -78.39
C HIS A 86 77.32 73.14 -76.94
N PRO A 87 77.88 71.93 -76.70
CA PRO A 87 78.23 71.49 -75.34
C PRO A 87 79.35 72.32 -74.70
N ASP A 88 80.26 72.87 -75.50
CA ASP A 88 81.43 73.61 -75.04
C ASP A 88 81.20 75.14 -74.98
N ALA A 89 79.98 75.62 -75.25
CA ALA A 89 79.72 77.06 -75.31
C ALA A 89 79.73 77.69 -73.90
N THR A 90 80.54 78.73 -73.73
CA THR A 90 80.56 79.48 -72.46
C THR A 90 79.40 80.46 -72.39
N PHE A 91 79.08 80.96 -71.18
CA PHE A 91 78.02 81.96 -71.00
C PHE A 91 78.27 83.24 -71.83
N ALA A 92 79.54 83.63 -72.01
CA ALA A 92 79.91 84.77 -72.84
C ALA A 92 79.55 84.53 -74.32
N ASP A 93 79.80 83.33 -74.83
CA ASP A 93 79.47 82.95 -76.22
C ASP A 93 77.95 82.95 -76.46
N LEU A 94 77.17 82.39 -75.53
CA LEU A 94 75.71 82.39 -75.62
C LEU A 94 75.12 83.80 -75.60
N SER A 95 75.72 84.73 -74.86
CA SER A 95 75.30 86.13 -74.84
C SER A 95 75.48 86.83 -76.19
N HIS A 96 76.57 86.50 -76.90
CA HIS A 96 76.81 86.99 -78.25
C HIS A 96 75.83 86.36 -79.26
N GLY A 97 75.54 85.07 -79.11
CA GLY A 97 74.56 84.37 -79.94
C GLY A 97 73.14 84.92 -79.82
N ILE A 98 72.73 85.39 -78.63
CA ILE A 98 71.43 86.07 -78.44
C ILE A 98 71.37 87.40 -79.21
N GLN A 99 72.45 88.18 -79.21
CA GLN A 99 72.50 89.44 -79.96
C GLN A 99 72.42 89.20 -81.47
N HIS A 100 73.11 88.17 -81.97
CA HIS A 100 73.02 87.76 -83.37
C HIS A 100 71.61 87.30 -83.76
N LEU A 101 70.96 86.49 -82.92
CA LEU A 101 69.60 86.00 -83.19
C LEU A 101 68.58 87.15 -83.24
N LYS A 102 68.66 88.10 -82.30
CA LYS A 102 67.77 89.26 -82.29
C LYS A 102 67.91 90.11 -83.55
N SER A 103 69.16 90.34 -83.99
CA SER A 103 69.43 91.05 -85.24
C SER A 103 68.89 90.29 -86.46
N SER A 104 68.99 88.96 -86.48
CA SER A 104 68.45 88.14 -87.57
C SER A 104 66.92 88.12 -87.62
N ILE A 105 66.25 88.11 -86.45
CA ILE A 105 64.78 88.20 -86.38
C ILE A 105 64.30 89.57 -86.87
N ASP A 106 64.96 90.66 -86.46
CA ASP A 106 64.59 92.00 -86.89
C ASP A 106 64.73 92.13 -88.43
N GLN A 107 65.80 91.60 -89.02
CA GLN A 107 65.95 91.54 -90.49
C GLN A 107 64.86 90.69 -91.17
N ARG A 108 64.48 89.55 -90.59
CA ARG A 108 63.39 88.71 -91.14
C ARG A 108 62.01 89.33 -90.97
N SER A 109 61.78 90.13 -89.93
CA SER A 109 60.49 90.80 -89.71
C SER A 109 60.17 91.84 -90.78
N GLU A 110 61.20 92.46 -91.36
CA GLU A 110 61.08 93.37 -92.50
C GLU A 110 60.71 92.59 -93.78
N ALA A 111 61.35 91.44 -94.01
CA ALA A 111 60.99 90.53 -95.11
C ALA A 111 59.57 89.93 -94.97
N LEU A 112 59.10 89.70 -93.73
CA LEU A 112 57.74 89.23 -93.45
C LEU A 112 56.68 90.30 -93.72
N LYS A 113 56.98 91.58 -93.48
CA LYS A 113 56.08 92.68 -93.87
C LYS A 113 55.91 92.74 -95.38
N VAL A 114 57.01 92.62 -96.13
CA VAL A 114 56.95 92.56 -97.60
C VAL A 114 56.16 91.33 -98.07
N LEU A 115 56.33 90.17 -97.44
CA LEU A 115 55.56 88.97 -97.78
C LEU A 115 54.04 89.13 -97.52
N VAL A 116 53.67 89.82 -96.43
CA VAL A 116 52.27 90.13 -96.09
C VAL A 116 51.71 91.20 -97.02
N GLU A 117 52.50 92.17 -97.46
CA GLU A 117 52.11 93.15 -98.48
C GLU A 117 51.88 92.44 -99.84
N ASP A 118 52.80 91.56 -100.25
CA ASP A 118 52.71 90.82 -101.52
C ASP A 118 51.59 89.78 -101.56
N ASN A 119 51.17 89.26 -100.41
CA ASN A 119 50.14 88.21 -100.31
C ASN A 119 48.96 88.61 -99.41
N PHE A 120 48.65 89.91 -99.34
CA PHE A 120 47.61 90.45 -98.46
C PHE A 120 46.24 89.80 -98.68
N ASP A 121 45.88 89.53 -99.95
CA ASP A 121 44.60 88.92 -100.31
C ASP A 121 44.38 87.54 -99.68
N ARG A 122 45.45 86.73 -99.54
CA ARG A 122 45.34 85.42 -98.87
C ARG A 122 45.15 85.57 -97.37
N PHE A 123 45.80 86.55 -96.75
CA PHE A 123 45.60 86.85 -95.33
C PHE A 123 44.19 87.36 -95.05
N VAL A 124 43.65 88.24 -95.90
CA VAL A 124 42.28 88.71 -95.80
C VAL A 124 41.30 87.55 -96.03
N ALA A 125 41.56 86.66 -96.98
CA ALA A 125 40.74 85.47 -97.21
C ALA A 125 40.71 84.56 -95.97
N VAL A 126 41.86 84.26 -95.37
CA VAL A 126 41.93 83.45 -94.14
C VAL A 126 41.22 84.12 -92.97
N LYS A 127 41.34 85.44 -92.83
CA LYS A 127 40.61 86.19 -91.81
C LYS A 127 39.10 86.18 -92.08
N ALA A 128 38.68 86.38 -93.32
CA ALA A 128 37.28 86.38 -93.72
C ALA A 128 36.63 85.00 -93.55
N THR A 129 37.34 83.91 -93.83
CA THR A 129 36.87 82.55 -93.55
C THR A 129 36.78 82.30 -92.04
N THR A 130 37.74 82.78 -91.26
CA THR A 130 37.72 82.64 -89.79
C THR A 130 36.55 83.40 -89.17
N ASP A 131 36.33 84.65 -89.59
CA ASP A 131 35.20 85.48 -89.16
C ASP A 131 33.85 84.93 -89.68
N GLY A 132 33.85 84.29 -90.85
CA GLY A 132 32.69 83.61 -91.44
C GLY A 132 32.24 82.42 -90.60
N VAL A 133 33.17 81.52 -90.26
CA VAL A 133 32.90 80.36 -89.38
C VAL A 133 32.40 80.81 -88.02
N TYR A 134 32.97 81.88 -87.46
CA TYR A 134 32.53 82.42 -86.17
C TYR A 134 31.07 82.95 -86.21
N ARG A 135 30.68 83.61 -87.31
CA ARG A 135 29.30 84.10 -87.50
C ARG A 135 28.32 82.95 -87.68
N GLU A 136 28.69 81.95 -88.47
CA GLU A 136 27.87 80.76 -88.71
C GLU A 136 27.62 79.95 -87.41
N MET A 137 28.61 79.86 -86.52
CA MET A 137 28.46 79.21 -85.21
C MET A 137 27.53 79.96 -84.24
N ARG A 138 27.27 81.26 -84.47
CA ARG A 138 26.43 82.12 -83.61
C ARG A 138 25.00 82.29 -84.13
N ASP A 139 24.83 82.47 -85.45
CA ASP A 139 23.57 82.94 -86.04
C ASP A 139 22.73 81.81 -86.68
N THR A 140 23.27 80.60 -86.85
CA THR A 140 22.53 79.45 -87.40
C THR A 140 21.65 78.80 -86.32
N GLU A 141 20.43 78.35 -86.66
CA GLU A 141 19.45 77.77 -85.70
C GLU A 141 19.95 76.53 -84.94
N SER A 142 20.99 75.85 -85.43
CA SER A 142 21.65 74.71 -84.77
C SER A 142 23.02 75.06 -84.15
N GLY A 143 23.34 76.35 -84.01
CA GLY A 143 24.64 76.82 -83.52
C GLY A 143 24.81 76.67 -82.00
N PRO A 144 25.95 76.13 -81.51
CA PRO A 144 26.16 75.81 -80.09
C PRO A 144 26.25 77.04 -79.16
N LEU A 145 26.26 78.26 -79.70
CA LEU A 145 26.47 79.51 -78.96
C LEU A 145 25.18 80.33 -78.77
N GLN A 146 24.00 79.76 -79.00
CA GLN A 146 22.74 80.46 -78.73
C GLN A 146 22.45 80.61 -77.23
N PRO A 147 21.83 81.73 -76.80
CA PRO A 147 21.40 81.92 -75.41
C PRO A 147 20.35 80.91 -74.94
N GLN A 148 19.56 80.32 -75.85
CA GLN A 148 18.50 79.36 -75.51
C GLN A 148 19.03 77.96 -75.17
N ALA A 149 20.24 77.61 -75.63
CA ALA A 149 20.90 76.34 -75.33
C ALA A 149 21.85 76.43 -74.13
N ASP A 150 21.80 77.54 -73.36
CA ASP A 150 22.76 77.90 -72.31
C ASP A 150 24.20 77.62 -72.77
N TYR A 151 24.61 78.12 -73.95
CA TYR A 151 25.96 77.89 -74.50
C TYR A 151 26.36 76.39 -74.62
N GLY A 152 25.40 75.50 -74.88
CA GLY A 152 25.61 74.06 -75.06
C GLY A 152 25.56 73.24 -73.77
N VAL A 153 25.36 73.87 -72.60
CA VAL A 153 25.36 73.16 -71.29
C VAL A 153 23.99 72.54 -70.98
N ALA A 154 22.92 72.91 -71.68
CA ALA A 154 21.58 72.38 -71.44
C ALA A 154 21.50 70.84 -71.60
N SER A 155 22.11 70.28 -72.65
CA SER A 155 22.15 68.82 -72.86
C SER A 155 22.95 68.09 -71.78
N LEU A 156 24.04 68.70 -71.30
CA LEU A 156 24.86 68.16 -70.22
C LEU A 156 24.09 68.16 -68.90
N ASN A 157 23.38 69.24 -68.60
CA ASN A 157 22.54 69.35 -67.41
C ASN A 157 21.42 68.32 -67.42
N ASP A 158 20.80 68.05 -68.57
CA ASP A 158 19.78 67.00 -68.72
C ASP A 158 20.36 65.59 -68.54
N ILE A 159 21.55 65.33 -69.08
CA ILE A 159 22.25 64.05 -68.87
C ILE A 159 22.66 63.90 -67.39
N LEU A 160 23.13 64.97 -66.76
CA LEU A 160 23.52 64.97 -65.35
C LEU A 160 22.31 64.77 -64.43
N ALA A 161 21.17 65.39 -64.74
CA ALA A 161 19.91 65.22 -64.02
C ALA A 161 19.36 63.79 -64.18
N ASN A 162 19.45 63.22 -65.38
CA ASN A 162 19.07 61.82 -65.61
C ASN A 162 20.04 60.85 -64.92
N ALA A 163 21.34 61.16 -64.88
CA ALA A 163 22.34 60.35 -64.19
C ALA A 163 22.17 60.40 -62.67
N SER A 164 21.85 61.56 -62.09
CA SER A 164 21.56 61.69 -60.66
C SER A 164 20.27 60.96 -60.29
N ALA A 165 19.20 61.10 -61.08
CA ALA A 165 17.95 60.38 -60.86
C ALA A 165 18.15 58.85 -60.94
N LYS A 166 18.97 58.38 -61.88
CA LYS A 166 19.30 56.95 -62.02
C LYS A 166 20.23 56.46 -60.91
N ALA A 167 21.14 57.30 -60.43
CA ALA A 167 21.96 57.00 -59.26
C ALA A 167 21.08 56.87 -58.01
N ASP A 168 20.14 57.78 -57.78
CA ASP A 168 19.20 57.70 -56.67
C ASP A 168 18.33 56.43 -56.76
N GLN A 169 17.82 56.10 -57.96
CA GLN A 169 17.02 54.89 -58.17
C GLN A 169 17.79 53.59 -57.89
N VAL A 170 19.10 53.54 -58.17
CA VAL A 170 19.94 52.34 -57.95
C VAL A 170 20.53 52.30 -56.55
N PHE A 171 21.04 53.43 -56.04
CA PHE A 171 21.74 53.47 -54.75
C PHE A 171 20.77 53.54 -53.57
N MET A 172 19.60 54.17 -53.64
CA MET A 172 18.67 54.23 -52.50
C MET A 172 18.21 52.85 -52.02
N PRO A 173 17.77 51.92 -52.90
CA PRO A 173 17.42 50.57 -52.47
C PRO A 173 18.61 49.81 -51.86
N VAL A 174 19.82 50.03 -52.38
CA VAL A 174 21.06 49.39 -51.87
C VAL A 174 21.44 49.97 -50.50
N LEU A 175 21.34 51.28 -50.31
CA LEU A 175 21.63 51.96 -49.05
C LEU A 175 20.58 51.59 -47.98
N GLU A 176 19.30 51.55 -48.35
CA GLU A 176 18.24 51.06 -47.47
C GLU A 176 18.44 49.59 -47.09
N ASN A 177 18.81 48.73 -48.04
CA ASN A 177 19.09 47.33 -47.76
C ASN A 177 20.35 47.17 -46.90
N ASN A 178 21.38 47.99 -47.08
CA ASN A 178 22.56 48.01 -46.21
C ASN A 178 22.20 48.49 -44.80
N LEU A 179 21.43 49.57 -44.67
CA LEU A 179 20.93 50.05 -43.37
C LEU A 179 20.02 49.02 -42.68
N LYS A 180 19.15 48.33 -43.43
CA LYS A 180 18.36 47.20 -42.92
C LYS A 180 19.28 46.07 -42.47
N THR A 181 20.32 45.74 -43.25
CA THR A 181 21.31 44.70 -42.91
C THR A 181 22.13 45.07 -41.68
N ILE A 182 22.55 46.32 -41.51
CA ILE A 182 23.25 46.81 -40.33
C ILE A 182 22.34 46.76 -39.10
N LYS A 183 21.07 47.20 -39.24
CA LYS A 183 20.08 47.06 -38.16
C LYS A 183 19.86 45.60 -37.79
N LEU A 184 19.70 44.70 -38.78
CA LEU A 184 19.54 43.27 -38.56
C LEU A 184 20.78 42.63 -37.93
N ARG A 185 21.99 43.03 -38.32
CA ARG A 185 23.23 42.58 -37.69
C ARG A 185 23.38 43.11 -36.26
N SER A 186 22.97 44.35 -36.01
CA SER A 186 22.98 44.94 -34.67
C SER A 186 21.98 44.26 -33.75
N THR A 187 20.75 44.02 -34.22
CA THR A 187 19.74 43.28 -33.46
C THR A 187 20.16 41.84 -33.26
N LEU A 188 20.67 41.15 -34.30
CA LEU A 188 21.22 39.80 -34.18
C LEU A 188 22.38 39.76 -33.18
N GLY A 189 23.28 40.73 -33.18
CA GLY A 189 24.38 40.80 -32.23
C GLY A 189 23.93 41.07 -30.79
N VAL A 190 22.81 41.75 -30.56
CA VAL A 190 22.17 41.85 -29.23
C VAL A 190 21.52 40.51 -28.86
N PHE A 191 20.78 39.89 -29.78
CA PHE A 191 20.16 38.58 -29.58
C PHE A 191 21.17 37.46 -29.33
N GLU A 192 22.31 37.43 -30.01
CA GLU A 192 23.36 36.42 -29.82
C GLU A 192 24.03 36.56 -28.46
N ARG A 193 24.31 37.81 -28.04
CA ARG A 193 24.91 38.09 -26.71
C ARG A 193 23.94 37.86 -25.55
N SER A 194 22.64 38.03 -25.77
CA SER A 194 21.58 37.84 -24.77
C SER A 194 20.72 36.58 -25.00
N LYS A 195 21.19 35.67 -25.87
CA LYS A 195 20.49 34.44 -26.28
C LYS A 195 20.04 33.61 -25.08
N PHE A 196 20.89 33.55 -24.06
CA PHE A 196 20.60 32.86 -22.81
C PHE A 196 19.37 33.44 -22.09
N PHE A 197 19.23 34.78 -21.99
CA PHE A 197 18.13 35.42 -21.28
C PHE A 197 16.79 35.31 -22.02
N PHE A 198 16.79 35.48 -23.35
CA PHE A 198 15.57 35.38 -24.14
C PHE A 198 15.06 33.93 -24.24
N ASN A 199 15.97 32.95 -24.22
CA ASN A 199 15.61 31.54 -24.19
C ASN A 199 15.38 31.01 -22.77
N LEU A 200 15.66 31.80 -21.72
CA LEU A 200 15.55 31.34 -20.33
C LEU A 200 14.11 30.93 -19.95
N PRO A 201 13.05 31.72 -20.23
CA PRO A 201 11.68 31.30 -19.92
C PRO A 201 11.26 30.04 -20.70
N GLY A 202 11.68 29.92 -21.96
CA GLY A 202 11.38 28.75 -22.81
C GLY A 202 12.10 27.49 -22.32
N SER A 203 13.39 27.61 -22.01
CA SER A 203 14.19 26.50 -21.45
C SER A 203 13.70 26.12 -20.06
N LEU A 204 13.23 27.08 -19.27
CA LEU A 204 12.70 26.85 -17.93
C LEU A 204 11.35 26.13 -18.00
N SER A 205 10.43 26.62 -18.83
CA SER A 205 9.13 25.94 -19.06
C SER A 205 9.32 24.53 -19.62
N GLU A 206 10.20 24.33 -20.60
CA GLU A 206 10.55 23.00 -21.12
C GLU A 206 11.16 22.10 -20.03
N SER A 207 12.04 22.63 -19.17
CA SER A 207 12.63 21.88 -18.06
C SER A 207 11.61 21.51 -16.98
N VAL A 208 10.60 22.37 -16.76
CA VAL A 208 9.47 22.13 -15.85
C VAL A 208 8.55 21.06 -16.43
N GLU A 209 8.24 21.10 -17.73
CA GLU A 209 7.44 20.08 -18.43
C GLU A 209 8.13 18.70 -18.43
N LEU A 210 9.46 18.67 -18.58
CA LEU A 210 10.27 17.45 -18.53
C LEU A 210 10.57 16.96 -17.11
N GLY A 211 10.12 17.68 -16.07
CA GLY A 211 10.33 17.31 -14.66
C GLY A 211 11.80 17.39 -14.19
N ARG A 212 12.68 18.07 -14.92
CA ARG A 212 14.10 18.23 -14.59
C ARG A 212 14.34 19.52 -13.79
N TYR A 213 13.79 19.54 -12.59
CA TYR A 213 13.79 20.72 -11.72
C TYR A 213 15.20 21.17 -11.25
N ASP A 214 16.18 20.25 -11.18
CA ASP A 214 17.57 20.59 -10.86
C ASP A 214 18.25 21.45 -11.93
N VAL A 215 17.92 21.19 -13.20
CA VAL A 215 18.45 21.93 -14.35
C VAL A 215 17.79 23.30 -14.42
N ALA A 216 16.46 23.35 -14.24
CA ALA A 216 15.69 24.57 -14.09
C ALA A 216 16.26 25.49 -13.00
N LEU A 217 16.53 24.95 -11.80
CA LEU A 217 17.09 25.70 -10.68
C LEU A 217 18.51 26.21 -10.96
N ARG A 218 19.34 25.39 -11.62
CA ARG A 218 20.70 25.79 -12.01
C ARG A 218 20.68 26.94 -13.01
N ASP A 219 19.81 26.87 -14.03
CA ASP A 219 19.71 27.89 -15.06
C ASP A 219 19.05 29.16 -14.53
N TYR A 220 18.11 29.05 -13.59
CA TYR A 220 17.60 30.19 -12.81
C TYR A 220 18.69 30.83 -11.94
N LYS A 221 19.47 30.05 -11.17
CA LYS A 221 20.59 30.55 -10.36
C LYS A 221 21.67 31.22 -11.22
N LYS A 222 21.97 30.67 -12.40
CA LYS A 222 22.86 31.32 -13.37
C LYS A 222 22.26 32.63 -13.90
N GLY A 223 20.97 32.65 -14.24
CA GLY A 223 20.26 33.86 -14.67
C GLY A 223 20.27 34.95 -13.61
N LYS A 224 19.97 34.59 -12.35
CA LYS A 224 19.99 35.49 -11.20
C LYS A 224 21.41 35.97 -10.86
N TYR A 225 22.40 35.09 -10.91
CA TYR A 225 23.79 35.46 -10.70
C TYR A 225 24.29 36.40 -11.81
N LEU A 226 23.93 36.18 -13.08
CA LEU A 226 24.29 37.07 -14.18
C LEU A 226 23.59 38.44 -14.07
N LEU A 227 22.37 38.47 -13.52
CA LEU A 227 21.64 39.70 -13.20
C LEU A 227 22.34 40.50 -12.09
N ASP A 228 22.70 39.83 -10.99
CA ASP A 228 23.31 40.46 -9.81
C ASP A 228 24.79 40.82 -10.02
N SER A 229 25.54 40.01 -10.75
CA SER A 229 27.00 40.19 -10.88
C SER A 229 27.40 41.26 -11.89
N ARG A 230 26.64 41.50 -12.98
CA ARG A 230 27.02 42.48 -14.02
C ARG A 230 25.84 43.10 -14.79
N PRO A 231 25.17 44.13 -14.24
CA PRO A 231 24.15 44.89 -14.96
C PRO A 231 24.69 45.72 -16.14
N GLY A 232 25.98 46.11 -16.09
CA GLY A 232 26.55 47.13 -16.98
C GLY A 232 27.29 46.64 -18.23
N GLN A 233 27.60 45.34 -18.36
CA GLN A 233 28.44 44.83 -19.45
C GLN A 233 27.66 44.11 -20.57
N LEU A 234 26.36 43.91 -20.38
CA LEU A 234 25.44 43.46 -21.44
C LEU A 234 25.03 44.61 -22.38
N LEU A 235 25.44 45.85 -22.07
CA LEU A 235 25.01 47.10 -22.72
C LEU A 235 26.18 48.03 -23.10
N ALA A 236 27.28 47.50 -23.65
CA ALA A 236 28.25 48.32 -24.35
C ALA A 236 28.23 47.97 -25.86
N VAL A 237 27.65 48.87 -26.66
CA VAL A 237 27.94 48.94 -28.09
C VAL A 237 29.32 49.58 -28.23
N THR A 238 30.21 48.90 -28.92
CA THR A 238 31.49 49.42 -29.39
C THR A 238 31.26 50.64 -30.29
N THR A 239 31.42 51.85 -29.75
CA THR A 239 32.00 53.01 -30.45
C THR A 239 32.41 54.03 -29.38
N ALA A 240 33.68 53.99 -28.99
CA ALA A 240 34.32 55.11 -28.33
C ALA A 240 34.47 56.25 -29.35
N LYS A 241 33.46 57.13 -29.45
CA LYS A 241 33.60 58.57 -29.75
C LYS A 241 32.22 59.28 -29.74
N GLN A 242 32.15 60.28 -28.85
CA GLN A 242 31.23 61.42 -28.75
C GLN A 242 29.73 61.18 -28.40
N PRO A 243 29.21 61.90 -27.38
CA PRO A 243 27.84 61.80 -26.93
C PRO A 243 26.99 62.98 -27.46
N GLU A 244 26.43 62.89 -28.65
CA GLU A 244 25.31 63.76 -29.04
C GLU A 244 24.30 62.99 -29.90
N SER A 245 23.33 62.35 -29.22
CA SER A 245 21.97 62.17 -29.75
C SER A 245 21.06 61.55 -28.67
N ALA A 246 19.91 62.18 -28.43
CA ALA A 246 18.88 61.77 -27.49
C ALA A 246 18.19 60.41 -27.82
N GLY A 247 18.71 59.66 -28.80
CA GLY A 247 18.22 58.32 -29.18
C GLY A 247 18.78 57.18 -28.32
N GLY A 248 19.96 57.33 -27.70
CA GLY A 248 20.61 56.28 -26.92
C GLY A 248 19.90 55.95 -25.60
N VAL A 249 19.37 56.97 -24.91
CA VAL A 249 18.69 56.81 -23.60
C VAL A 249 17.33 56.11 -23.75
N ARG A 250 16.60 56.38 -24.85
CA ARG A 250 15.32 55.69 -25.13
C ARG A 250 15.51 54.21 -25.41
N ASN A 251 16.57 53.85 -26.14
CA ASN A 251 16.88 52.46 -26.46
C ASN A 251 17.32 51.68 -25.21
N ASP A 252 18.12 52.29 -24.32
CA ASP A 252 18.53 51.68 -23.04
C ASP A 252 17.32 51.47 -22.09
N VAL A 253 16.41 52.45 -22.02
CA VAL A 253 15.17 52.33 -21.24
C VAL A 253 14.20 51.30 -21.84
N GLN A 254 14.09 51.21 -23.17
CA GLN A 254 13.29 50.17 -23.83
C GLN A 254 13.88 48.77 -23.60
N GLN A 255 15.20 48.61 -23.67
CA GLN A 255 15.86 47.34 -23.39
C GLN A 255 15.63 46.92 -21.93
N LYS A 256 15.79 47.82 -20.95
CA LYS A 256 15.46 47.56 -19.54
C LYS A 256 13.99 47.14 -19.35
N ARG A 257 13.05 47.73 -20.08
CA ARG A 257 11.62 47.32 -20.05
C ARG A 257 11.37 45.96 -20.67
N VAL A 258 12.06 45.61 -21.76
CA VAL A 258 11.98 44.28 -22.37
C VAL A 258 12.58 43.23 -21.43
N PHE A 259 13.72 43.53 -20.79
CA PHE A 259 14.33 42.66 -19.78
C PHE A 259 13.44 42.47 -18.55
N ALA A 260 12.80 43.53 -18.04
CA ALA A 260 11.85 43.43 -16.94
C ALA A 260 10.69 42.49 -17.31
N LYS A 261 10.09 42.64 -18.49
CA LYS A 261 9.02 41.74 -18.95
C LYS A 261 9.45 40.28 -19.12
N VAL A 262 10.67 40.04 -19.59
CA VAL A 262 11.22 38.68 -19.71
C VAL A 262 11.47 38.10 -18.31
N TRP A 263 11.99 38.89 -17.38
CA TRP A 263 12.22 38.47 -16.00
C TRP A 263 10.90 38.22 -15.25
N ASP A 264 9.88 39.06 -15.45
CA ASP A 264 8.53 38.82 -14.93
C ASP A 264 7.97 37.48 -15.44
N ALA A 265 8.25 37.11 -16.69
CA ALA A 265 7.88 35.80 -17.23
C ALA A 265 8.71 34.65 -16.63
N VAL A 266 9.99 34.87 -16.32
CA VAL A 266 10.81 33.90 -15.57
C VAL A 266 10.30 33.73 -14.14
N GLU A 267 9.94 34.82 -13.45
CA GLU A 267 9.37 34.74 -12.11
C GLU A 267 7.98 34.10 -12.09
N ALA A 268 7.14 34.38 -13.10
CA ALA A 268 5.86 33.70 -13.28
C ALA A 268 6.04 32.19 -13.48
N THR A 269 6.94 31.76 -14.38
CA THR A 269 7.23 30.33 -14.60
C THR A 269 7.86 29.66 -13.38
N MET A 270 8.69 30.37 -12.59
CA MET A 270 9.20 29.87 -11.30
C MET A 270 8.12 29.75 -10.23
N LYS A 271 7.16 30.69 -10.19
CA LYS A 271 6.00 30.63 -9.28
C LYS A 271 5.05 29.50 -9.67
N ASP A 272 4.86 29.27 -10.97
CA ASP A 272 4.11 28.13 -11.48
C ASP A 272 4.81 26.83 -11.10
N MET A 273 6.14 26.73 -11.29
CA MET A 273 6.95 25.61 -10.81
C MET A 273 6.83 25.42 -9.29
N GLN A 274 6.87 26.48 -8.48
CA GLN A 274 6.67 26.41 -7.03
C GLN A 274 5.27 25.91 -6.65
N SER A 275 4.23 26.37 -7.35
CA SER A 275 2.85 25.90 -7.16
C SER A 275 2.69 24.41 -7.55
N LEU A 276 3.41 23.99 -8.60
CA LEU A 276 3.40 22.62 -9.09
C LEU A 276 4.21 21.68 -8.19
N LEU A 277 5.35 22.13 -7.67
CA LEU A 277 6.14 21.40 -6.68
C LEU A 277 5.41 21.31 -5.33
N THR A 278 4.73 22.37 -4.87
CA THR A 278 3.91 22.32 -3.65
C THR A 278 2.70 21.39 -3.83
N ALA A 279 2.08 21.38 -5.01
CA ALA A 279 1.05 20.40 -5.35
C ALA A 279 1.62 18.96 -5.37
N GLN A 280 2.82 18.76 -5.94
CA GLN A 280 3.50 17.46 -5.95
C GLN A 280 3.94 17.00 -4.55
N LEU A 281 4.28 17.91 -3.63
CA LEU A 281 4.54 17.58 -2.22
C LEU A 281 3.28 17.16 -1.45
N ARG A 282 2.11 17.64 -1.88
CA ARG A 282 0.81 17.21 -1.34
C ARG A 282 0.37 15.85 -1.88
N GLU A 283 1.05 15.30 -2.89
CA GLU A 283 0.77 13.99 -3.47
C GLU A 283 1.51 12.86 -2.72
N PRO A 284 0.79 12.01 -1.99
CA PRO A 284 1.40 11.05 -1.05
C PRO A 284 1.82 9.73 -1.69
N ARG A 285 1.61 9.57 -3.00
CA ARG A 285 1.91 8.34 -3.74
C ARG A 285 3.33 8.28 -4.30
N ARG A 286 4.13 9.34 -4.10
CA ARG A 286 5.49 9.45 -4.63
C ARG A 286 6.51 8.93 -3.62
N SER A 287 7.64 8.41 -4.10
CA SER A 287 8.67 7.83 -3.24
C SER A 287 9.26 8.90 -2.31
N VAL A 288 9.59 8.50 -1.07
CA VAL A 288 10.17 9.38 -0.06
C VAL A 288 11.44 10.07 -0.57
N GLU A 289 12.22 9.40 -1.43
CA GLU A 289 13.44 9.95 -2.02
C GLU A 289 13.18 11.05 -3.06
N GLU A 290 12.08 10.96 -3.83
CA GLU A 290 11.68 12.01 -4.78
C GLU A 290 11.07 13.20 -4.04
N GLN A 291 10.36 12.95 -2.95
CA GLN A 291 9.83 13.99 -2.06
C GLN A 291 10.97 14.68 -1.31
N GLU A 292 11.99 13.96 -0.84
CA GLU A 292 13.20 14.53 -0.24
C GLU A 292 13.98 15.42 -1.22
N LYS A 293 14.13 14.99 -2.48
CA LYS A 293 14.73 15.83 -3.56
C LYS A 293 13.87 17.04 -3.86
N THR A 294 12.55 16.89 -3.90
CA THR A 294 11.62 18.01 -4.12
C THR A 294 11.69 19.03 -2.98
N ILE A 295 11.78 18.55 -1.73
CA ILE A 295 12.00 19.39 -0.55
C ILE A 295 13.36 20.09 -0.62
N GLU A 296 14.44 19.40 -1.01
CA GLU A 296 15.77 19.99 -1.21
C GLU A 296 15.74 21.11 -2.27
N ILE A 297 15.07 20.88 -3.40
CA ILE A 297 14.90 21.85 -4.49
C ILE A 297 14.07 23.06 -4.04
N MET A 298 12.99 22.86 -3.27
CA MET A 298 12.15 23.97 -2.77
C MET A 298 12.86 24.80 -1.69
N LEU A 299 13.61 24.15 -0.80
CA LEU A 299 14.41 24.83 0.23
C LEU A 299 15.57 25.62 -0.39
N GLU A 300 16.08 25.19 -1.55
CA GLU A 300 17.05 25.95 -2.34
C GLU A 300 16.45 27.11 -3.16
N LEU A 301 15.14 27.09 -3.44
CA LEU A 301 14.40 28.10 -4.19
C LEU A 301 14.00 29.29 -3.29
N ASP A 302 13.52 28.99 -2.08
CA ASP A 302 13.05 29.98 -1.13
C ASP A 302 13.42 29.59 0.32
N PRO A 303 14.35 30.32 0.98
CA PRO A 303 14.71 30.05 2.38
C PRO A 303 13.65 30.54 3.39
N SER A 304 12.54 31.12 2.92
CA SER A 304 11.57 31.85 3.74
C SER A 304 10.32 31.05 4.11
N ASP A 305 9.93 30.07 3.29
CA ASP A 305 8.78 29.21 3.52
C ASP A 305 9.29 27.84 3.97
N ASP A 306 8.79 27.28 5.08
CA ASP A 306 9.23 25.98 5.61
C ASP A 306 8.49 24.85 4.85
N PRO A 307 9.04 24.33 3.73
CA PRO A 307 8.33 23.41 2.86
C PRO A 307 8.19 22.03 3.52
N VAL A 308 9.04 21.77 4.52
CA VAL A 308 9.00 20.57 5.35
C VAL A 308 7.77 20.59 6.25
N ARG A 309 7.44 21.73 6.85
CA ARG A 309 6.19 21.88 7.62
C ARG A 309 4.96 21.65 6.74
N THR A 310 4.90 22.23 5.55
CA THR A 310 3.77 22.04 4.62
C THR A 310 3.65 20.60 4.15
N TYR A 311 4.78 19.93 3.89
CA TYR A 311 4.81 18.51 3.57
C TYR A 311 4.33 17.65 4.74
N LEU A 312 4.87 17.85 5.95
CA LEU A 312 4.49 17.09 7.14
C LEU A 312 3.02 17.30 7.50
N GLU A 313 2.49 18.51 7.35
CA GLU A 313 1.06 18.81 7.55
C GLU A 313 0.18 18.10 6.51
N ALA A 314 0.55 18.17 5.23
CA ALA A 314 -0.18 17.48 4.16
C ALA A 314 -0.16 15.95 4.34
N GLN A 315 0.99 15.39 4.74
CA GLN A 315 1.13 13.95 5.03
C GLN A 315 0.31 13.54 6.26
N HIS A 316 0.31 14.35 7.32
CA HIS A 316 -0.53 14.09 8.50
C HIS A 316 -2.03 14.10 8.13
N GLN A 317 -2.49 15.12 7.40
CA GLN A 317 -3.88 15.22 6.95
C GLN A 317 -4.26 14.06 6.01
N HIS A 318 -3.37 13.70 5.10
CA HIS A 318 -3.58 12.55 4.22
C HIS A 318 -3.68 11.25 5.00
N LEU A 319 -2.73 10.99 5.91
CA LEU A 319 -2.73 9.81 6.76
C LEU A 319 -4.04 9.69 7.54
N ARG A 320 -4.50 10.78 8.15
CA ARG A 320 -5.78 10.80 8.87
C ARG A 320 -6.98 10.51 7.95
N SER A 321 -6.99 11.09 6.74
CA SER A 321 -8.04 10.85 5.74
C SER A 321 -8.04 9.40 5.26
N VAL A 322 -6.87 8.82 4.98
CA VAL A 322 -6.72 7.43 4.54
C VAL A 322 -7.12 6.46 5.66
N MET A 323 -6.67 6.68 6.90
CA MET A 323 -7.09 5.86 8.04
C MET A 323 -8.60 5.88 8.23
N ARG A 324 -9.25 7.05 8.11
CA ARG A 324 -10.70 7.15 8.23
C ARG A 324 -11.44 6.49 7.06
N LYS A 325 -11.00 6.71 5.83
CA LYS A 325 -11.60 6.07 4.64
C LYS A 325 -11.44 4.55 4.65
N THR A 326 -10.28 4.05 5.05
CA THR A 326 -10.03 2.59 5.19
C THR A 326 -10.88 1.99 6.31
N PHE A 327 -11.04 2.72 7.41
CA PHE A 327 -11.96 2.35 8.49
C PHE A 327 -13.41 2.28 8.02
N ASP A 328 -13.93 3.35 7.41
CA ASP A 328 -15.32 3.42 6.92
C ASP A 328 -15.61 2.34 5.87
N ALA A 329 -14.66 2.09 4.95
CA ALA A 329 -14.75 1.01 3.97
C ALA A 329 -14.72 -0.39 4.62
N GLY A 330 -13.95 -0.57 5.69
CA GLY A 330 -13.94 -1.80 6.48
C GLY A 330 -15.25 -2.03 7.23
N VAL A 331 -15.80 -1.00 7.88
CA VAL A 331 -17.10 -1.06 8.56
C VAL A 331 -18.21 -1.39 7.56
N ALA A 332 -18.22 -0.78 6.38
CA ALA A 332 -19.16 -1.12 5.32
C ALA A 332 -19.06 -2.61 4.91
N ARG A 333 -17.85 -3.17 4.80
CA ARG A 333 -17.65 -4.60 4.53
C ARG A 333 -18.22 -5.47 5.66
N ILE A 334 -18.01 -5.10 6.92
CA ILE A 334 -18.56 -5.82 8.07
C ILE A 334 -20.09 -5.81 8.03
N GLU A 335 -20.72 -4.66 7.77
CA GLU A 335 -22.18 -4.54 7.69
C GLU A 335 -22.75 -5.34 6.51
N THR A 336 -22.08 -5.37 5.35
CA THR A 336 -22.51 -6.24 4.24
C THR A 336 -22.43 -7.73 4.60
N ALA A 337 -21.40 -8.14 5.34
CA ALA A 337 -21.26 -9.52 5.83
C ALA A 337 -22.32 -9.86 6.88
N LYS A 338 -22.67 -8.90 7.76
CA LYS A 338 -23.75 -9.02 8.76
C LYS A 338 -25.11 -9.17 8.07
N ALA A 339 -25.41 -8.34 7.08
CA ALA A 339 -26.66 -8.38 6.30
C ALA A 339 -26.83 -9.70 5.52
N GLY A 340 -25.74 -10.23 4.95
CA GLY A 340 -25.75 -11.55 4.30
C GLY A 340 -26.01 -12.71 5.28
N ALA A 341 -25.67 -12.55 6.56
CA ALA A 341 -25.90 -13.56 7.58
C ALA A 341 -27.32 -13.51 8.18
N THR A 342 -27.96 -12.34 8.26
CA THR A 342 -29.34 -12.18 8.79
C THR A 342 -30.43 -12.66 7.83
N THR A 343 -30.13 -12.89 6.55
CA THR A 343 -31.11 -13.40 5.59
C THR A 343 -31.44 -14.90 5.79
N SER A 344 -30.69 -15.63 6.63
CA SER A 344 -31.05 -16.99 7.06
C SER A 344 -32.11 -16.94 8.17
N VAL A 345 -33.38 -16.80 7.78
CA VAL A 345 -34.53 -16.77 8.68
C VAL A 345 -34.57 -18.05 9.54
N GLY A 346 -34.61 -17.89 10.87
CA GLY A 346 -34.90 -18.96 11.82
C GLY A 346 -33.70 -19.81 12.26
N ARG A 347 -32.63 -19.19 12.79
CA ARG A 347 -31.50 -19.93 13.37
C ARG A 347 -31.94 -20.72 14.58
N THR A 348 -32.17 -22.02 14.41
CA THR A 348 -32.51 -22.92 15.50
C THR A 348 -31.27 -23.21 16.36
N GLU A 349 -31.45 -23.46 17.65
CA GLU A 349 -30.37 -23.90 18.56
C GLU A 349 -29.62 -25.13 18.00
N ARG A 350 -30.34 -25.98 17.24
CA ARG A 350 -29.77 -27.11 16.49
C ARG A 350 -28.75 -26.71 15.43
N GLU A 351 -28.93 -25.59 14.72
CA GLU A 351 -27.95 -25.14 13.72
C GLU A 351 -26.67 -24.63 14.38
N ARG A 352 -26.79 -23.93 15.52
CA ARG A 352 -25.63 -23.53 16.34
C ARG A 352 -24.88 -24.73 16.88
N ALA A 353 -25.59 -25.73 17.41
CA ALA A 353 -25.00 -26.99 17.86
C ALA A 353 -24.26 -27.74 16.73
N ARG A 354 -24.78 -27.71 15.48
CA ARG A 354 -24.09 -28.29 14.31
C ARG A 354 -22.83 -27.54 13.96
N ASP A 355 -22.85 -26.21 14.02
CA ASP A 355 -21.65 -25.40 13.80
C ASP A 355 -20.60 -25.66 14.88
N LEU A 356 -21.00 -25.75 16.15
CA LEU A 356 -20.14 -26.10 17.27
C LEU A 356 -19.46 -27.46 17.05
N GLN A 357 -20.21 -28.49 16.63
CA GLN A 357 -19.67 -29.82 16.34
C GLN A 357 -18.62 -29.77 15.20
N LYS A 358 -18.86 -28.95 14.16
CA LYS A 358 -17.88 -28.74 13.08
C LYS A 358 -16.63 -28.00 13.58
N GLY A 359 -16.82 -26.93 14.37
CA GLY A 359 -15.75 -26.13 14.96
C GLY A 359 -14.84 -26.96 15.87
N MET A 360 -15.40 -27.90 16.63
CA MET A 360 -14.62 -28.81 17.48
C MET A 360 -13.78 -29.80 16.69
N ARG A 361 -14.33 -30.39 15.61
CA ARG A 361 -13.58 -31.28 14.70
C ARG A 361 -12.40 -30.54 14.07
N LEU A 362 -12.60 -29.27 13.72
CA LEU A 362 -11.56 -28.42 13.16
C LEU A 362 -10.52 -28.01 14.22
N ALA A 363 -10.93 -27.69 15.44
CA ALA A 363 -10.02 -27.32 16.53
C ALA A 363 -9.01 -28.44 16.91
N GLY A 364 -9.30 -29.70 16.56
CA GLY A 364 -8.37 -30.83 16.71
C GLY A 364 -7.30 -30.94 15.61
N THR A 365 -7.36 -30.13 14.55
CA THR A 365 -6.42 -30.15 13.42
C THR A 365 -5.47 -28.95 13.45
N MET A 366 -4.19 -29.16 13.09
CA MET A 366 -3.18 -28.08 13.16
C MET A 366 -3.34 -27.00 12.06
N ASP A 367 -4.01 -27.31 10.95
CA ASP A 367 -4.35 -26.38 9.84
C ASP A 367 -5.88 -26.20 9.72
N ALA A 368 -6.50 -25.76 10.80
CA ALA A 368 -7.95 -25.62 10.89
C ALA A 368 -8.46 -24.40 10.10
N SER A 369 -9.06 -24.61 8.93
CA SER A 369 -9.80 -23.56 8.22
C SER A 369 -11.22 -23.45 8.77
N PHE A 370 -11.48 -22.38 9.54
CA PHE A 370 -12.82 -22.05 10.06
C PHE A 370 -13.70 -21.34 9.02
N ASP A 371 -13.32 -21.32 7.75
CA ASP A 371 -13.96 -20.57 6.66
C ASP A 371 -15.42 -20.96 6.40
N LYS A 372 -15.79 -22.17 6.77
CA LYS A 372 -17.15 -22.73 6.59
C LYS A 372 -18.01 -22.63 7.85
N CYS A 373 -17.46 -22.10 8.94
CA CYS A 373 -18.18 -21.95 10.20
C CYS A 373 -19.05 -20.69 10.20
N MET A 374 -20.10 -20.70 11.02
CA MET A 374 -21.03 -19.58 11.14
C MET A 374 -20.29 -18.32 11.63
N GLY A 375 -20.57 -17.19 10.98
CA GLY A 375 -19.95 -15.90 11.32
C GLY A 375 -18.50 -15.71 10.84
N ALA A 376 -17.87 -16.71 10.21
CA ALA A 376 -16.48 -16.63 9.75
C ALA A 376 -16.23 -15.48 8.76
N ASN A 377 -17.17 -15.21 7.85
CA ASN A 377 -17.03 -14.09 6.89
C ASN A 377 -17.00 -12.73 7.59
N GLN A 378 -17.79 -12.56 8.65
CA GLN A 378 -17.79 -11.31 9.44
C GLN A 378 -16.51 -11.20 10.29
N TRP A 379 -16.05 -12.30 10.89
CA TRP A 379 -14.76 -12.35 11.58
C TRP A 379 -13.58 -12.02 10.66
N LYS A 380 -13.56 -12.54 9.44
CA LYS A 380 -12.57 -12.21 8.41
C LYS A 380 -12.61 -10.74 8.04
N ALA A 381 -13.80 -10.16 7.88
CA ALA A 381 -13.93 -8.72 7.59
C ALA A 381 -13.38 -7.86 8.74
N ILE A 382 -13.62 -8.24 10.00
CA ILE A 382 -13.05 -7.58 11.19
C ILE A 382 -11.53 -7.72 11.20
N HIS A 383 -11.01 -8.93 11.00
CA HIS A 383 -9.57 -9.19 10.97
C HIS A 383 -8.87 -8.41 9.86
N GLU A 384 -9.42 -8.43 8.65
CA GLU A 384 -8.89 -7.71 7.50
C GLU A 384 -8.95 -6.18 7.69
N LEU A 385 -9.99 -5.66 8.34
CA LEU A 385 -10.06 -4.24 8.70
C LEU A 385 -8.92 -3.86 9.66
N VAL A 386 -8.73 -4.62 10.73
CA VAL A 386 -7.64 -4.38 11.69
C VAL A 386 -6.29 -4.48 10.98
N LYS A 387 -6.08 -5.52 10.16
CA LYS A 387 -4.85 -5.72 9.38
C LYS A 387 -4.54 -4.53 8.47
N VAL A 388 -5.48 -4.13 7.61
CA VAL A 388 -5.27 -3.01 6.67
C VAL A 388 -5.03 -1.71 7.42
N LEU A 389 -5.73 -1.47 8.53
CA LEU A 389 -5.54 -0.27 9.35
C LEU A 389 -4.15 -0.27 10.01
N SER A 390 -3.73 -1.40 10.58
CA SER A 390 -2.40 -1.59 11.18
C SER A 390 -1.27 -1.47 10.15
N GLU A 391 -1.41 -2.08 8.97
CA GLU A 391 -0.43 -1.96 7.88
C GLU A 391 -0.33 -0.53 7.35
N THR A 392 -1.46 0.19 7.27
CA THR A 392 -1.48 1.59 6.84
C THR A 392 -0.62 2.44 7.78
N ILE A 393 -0.82 2.35 9.09
CA ILE A 393 -0.06 3.14 10.06
C ILE A 393 1.40 2.68 10.17
N THR A 394 1.66 1.37 10.16
CA THR A 394 3.03 0.81 10.23
C THR A 394 3.84 1.13 8.98
N ARG A 395 3.20 1.36 7.82
CA ARG A 395 3.91 1.79 6.61
C ARG A 395 4.15 3.30 6.58
N SER A 396 3.13 4.10 6.84
CA SER A 396 3.21 5.56 6.63
C SER A 396 3.89 6.31 7.78
N LEU A 397 3.75 5.83 9.02
CA LEU A 397 4.28 6.54 10.20
C LEU A 397 5.81 6.49 10.28
N PRO A 398 6.51 5.36 9.98
CA PRO A 398 7.96 5.35 9.93
C PRO A 398 8.53 6.27 8.85
N ASP A 399 7.89 6.35 7.68
CA ASP A 399 8.31 7.23 6.60
C ASP A 399 8.16 8.71 6.99
N PHE A 400 7.01 9.07 7.59
CA PHE A 400 6.80 10.39 8.20
C PHE A 400 7.86 10.72 9.25
N TRP A 401 8.12 9.78 10.17
CA TRP A 401 9.08 9.97 11.26
C TRP A 401 10.53 10.06 10.77
N ARG A 402 10.88 9.31 9.72
CA ARG A 402 12.19 9.38 9.06
C ARG A 402 12.44 10.77 8.49
N VAL A 403 11.46 11.33 7.75
CA VAL A 403 11.57 12.68 7.18
C VAL A 403 11.65 13.73 8.29
N ALA A 404 10.79 13.65 9.30
CA ALA A 404 10.83 14.56 10.45
C ALA A 404 12.17 14.52 11.20
N LYS A 405 12.76 13.33 11.37
CA LYS A 405 14.09 13.16 12.00
C LYS A 405 15.21 13.67 11.10
N SER A 406 15.16 13.42 9.79
CA SER A 406 16.16 13.92 8.84
C SER A 406 16.17 15.46 8.72
N HIS A 407 15.01 16.10 8.91
CA HIS A 407 14.90 17.55 9.04
C HIS A 407 15.51 18.05 10.35
N ALA A 408 15.22 17.39 11.47
CA ALA A 408 15.79 17.73 12.77
C ALA A 408 17.32 17.51 12.83
N GLU A 409 17.84 16.57 12.04
CA GLU A 409 19.27 16.30 11.86
C GLU A 409 19.93 17.25 10.83
N GLY A 410 19.16 18.11 10.16
CA GLY A 410 19.67 19.14 9.25
C GLY A 410 20.12 18.64 7.88
N LYS A 411 19.74 17.44 7.44
CA LYS A 411 20.16 16.85 6.15
C LYS A 411 19.76 17.68 4.92
N PHE A 412 18.68 18.45 5.01
CA PHE A 412 18.20 19.29 3.90
C PHE A 412 18.90 20.65 3.81
N ILE A 413 19.75 21.00 4.78
CA ILE A 413 20.55 22.25 4.75
C ILE A 413 21.94 21.92 4.18
N LYS A 414 22.05 21.73 2.87
CA LYS A 414 23.37 21.69 2.24
C LYS A 414 23.94 23.10 2.05
N THR A 415 24.75 23.49 3.04
CA THR A 415 25.92 24.40 2.96
C THR A 415 25.71 25.93 2.86
N LYS A 416 25.92 26.66 3.97
CA LYS A 416 27.16 27.44 4.29
C LYS A 416 26.96 28.35 5.51
N ALA A 417 27.41 27.89 6.69
CA ALA A 417 27.80 28.76 7.80
C ALA A 417 28.93 28.09 8.59
N ARG A 418 30.12 28.06 8.02
CA ARG A 418 31.34 27.71 8.76
C ARG A 418 32.40 28.79 8.55
N VAL A 419 32.11 30.00 8.99
CA VAL A 419 33.12 30.93 9.55
C VAL A 419 32.44 31.77 10.64
N GLY A 420 32.83 31.54 11.89
CA GLY A 420 32.79 32.52 12.97
C GLY A 420 31.43 32.92 13.54
N SER A 421 30.86 32.12 14.44
CA SER A 421 30.20 32.65 15.65
C SER A 421 30.05 31.54 16.68
N SER A 422 30.68 31.73 17.82
CA SER A 422 30.55 30.94 19.03
C SER A 422 29.18 31.18 19.67
N SER A 423 28.29 30.19 19.64
CA SER A 423 27.26 30.02 20.67
C SER A 423 26.67 28.60 20.67
N ALA A 424 26.91 27.92 21.80
CA ALA A 424 26.03 26.98 22.50
C ALA A 424 25.28 25.85 21.73
N HIS A 425 25.69 24.62 22.03
CA HIS A 425 24.84 23.48 22.38
C HIS A 425 23.33 23.59 22.06
N GLY A 426 22.91 22.94 20.97
CA GLY A 426 21.52 22.53 20.74
C GLY A 426 21.51 21.16 20.09
N THR A 427 21.38 20.11 20.90
CA THR A 427 21.03 18.76 20.44
C THR A 427 19.79 18.82 19.55
N GLY A 428 19.80 18.13 18.40
CA GLY A 428 18.68 18.07 17.46
C GLY A 428 17.37 17.63 18.11
N THR A 429 16.54 18.60 18.50
CA THR A 429 15.17 18.36 18.94
C THR A 429 14.27 18.40 17.70
N VAL A 430 13.63 17.26 17.42
CA VAL A 430 12.52 17.19 16.45
C VAL A 430 11.50 18.28 16.81
N SER A 431 11.06 19.07 15.82
CA SER A 431 10.11 20.16 16.03
C SER A 431 8.91 19.65 16.85
N ALA A 432 8.60 20.32 17.97
CA ALA A 432 7.56 19.90 18.90
C ALA A 432 6.21 19.64 18.19
N GLN A 433 5.95 20.37 17.11
CA GLN A 433 4.77 20.22 16.28
C GLN A 433 4.76 18.94 15.44
N SER A 434 5.90 18.54 14.86
CA SER A 434 5.99 17.25 14.13
C SER A 434 5.83 16.05 15.06
N LYS A 435 6.26 16.18 16.32
CA LYS A 435 5.99 15.19 17.37
C LYS A 435 4.50 15.16 17.74
N ALA A 436 3.85 16.32 17.87
CA ALA A 436 2.41 16.40 18.13
C ALA A 436 1.58 15.74 17.02
N TRP A 437 1.88 16.01 15.74
CA TRP A 437 1.19 15.37 14.62
C TRP A 437 1.36 13.85 14.56
N ALA A 438 2.52 13.34 14.96
CA ALA A 438 2.75 11.90 15.06
C ALA A 438 1.96 11.26 16.22
N VAL A 439 1.86 11.96 17.36
CA VAL A 439 1.02 11.57 18.50
C VAL A 439 -0.46 11.57 18.11
N GLU A 440 -0.94 12.63 17.45
CA GLU A 440 -2.33 12.74 17.00
C GLU A 440 -2.71 11.65 15.98
N ALA A 441 -1.79 11.25 15.10
CA ALA A 441 -2.02 10.15 14.17
C ALA A 441 -2.14 8.80 14.91
N LEU A 442 -1.33 8.60 15.95
CA LEU A 442 -1.40 7.42 16.81
C LEU A 442 -2.67 7.41 17.66
N GLU A 443 -3.08 8.54 18.23
CA GLU A 443 -4.34 8.68 18.95
C GLU A 443 -5.55 8.46 18.03
N ALA A 444 -5.49 8.92 16.78
CA ALA A 444 -6.49 8.61 15.77
C ALA A 444 -6.59 7.09 15.51
N TYR A 445 -5.48 6.38 15.38
CA TYR A 445 -5.48 4.92 15.26
C TYR A 445 -6.06 4.22 16.50
N ILE A 446 -5.62 4.63 17.70
CA ILE A 446 -6.11 4.09 18.98
C ILE A 446 -7.62 4.30 19.09
N SER A 447 -8.12 5.51 18.79
CA SER A 447 -9.55 5.82 18.83
C SER A 447 -10.37 5.05 17.80
N LEU A 448 -9.87 4.81 16.59
CA LEU A 448 -10.57 4.00 15.58
C LEU A 448 -10.68 2.53 16.01
N ILE A 449 -9.63 1.95 16.59
CA ILE A 449 -9.67 0.59 17.14
C ILE A 449 -10.58 0.52 18.37
N SER A 450 -10.51 1.51 19.26
CA SER A 450 -11.39 1.60 20.41
C SER A 450 -12.86 1.72 19.98
N HIS A 451 -13.15 2.46 18.91
CA HIS A 451 -14.49 2.53 18.34
C HIS A 451 -14.93 1.20 17.73
N LEU A 452 -14.04 0.48 17.02
CA LEU A 452 -14.36 -0.81 16.40
C LEU A 452 -14.82 -1.85 17.43
N PHE A 453 -14.08 -1.97 18.53
CA PHE A 453 -14.35 -2.97 19.56
C PHE A 453 -15.17 -2.41 20.74
N SER A 454 -15.66 -1.17 20.64
CA SER A 454 -16.33 -0.46 21.74
C SER A 454 -15.55 -0.56 23.06
N LEU A 455 -14.22 -0.39 22.98
CA LEU A 455 -13.33 -0.59 24.12
C LEU A 455 -13.68 0.39 25.24
N THR A 456 -14.12 -0.16 26.36
CA THR A 456 -14.31 0.56 27.61
C THR A 456 -13.11 0.28 28.50
N ASP A 457 -12.73 1.22 29.36
CA ASP A 457 -11.60 1.00 30.27
C ASP A 457 -11.81 -0.24 31.15
N MET A 458 -10.76 -1.06 31.24
CA MET A 458 -10.76 -2.31 32.03
C MET A 458 -11.23 -2.09 33.47
N THR A 459 -10.87 -0.96 34.08
CA THR A 459 -11.24 -0.60 35.47
C THR A 459 -12.76 -0.46 35.65
N ILE A 460 -13.47 0.02 34.64
CA ILE A 460 -14.93 0.15 34.63
C ILE A 460 -15.57 -1.22 34.43
N LEU A 461 -15.02 -2.02 33.51
CA LEU A 461 -15.52 -3.36 33.18
C LEU A 461 -15.32 -4.38 34.32
N ILE A 462 -14.34 -4.19 35.19
CA ILE A 462 -14.16 -5.03 36.40
C ILE A 462 -15.27 -4.77 37.42
N GLN A 463 -15.77 -3.54 37.52
CA GLN A 463 -16.81 -3.17 38.48
C GLN A 463 -18.24 -3.51 38.02
N GLN A 464 -18.43 -3.80 36.73
CA GLN A 464 -19.74 -4.16 36.18
C GLN A 464 -19.99 -5.67 36.20
N PRO A 465 -21.25 -6.12 36.39
CA PRO A 465 -21.60 -7.53 36.22
C PRO A 465 -21.26 -8.01 34.81
N PRO A 466 -20.94 -9.30 34.60
CA PRO A 466 -20.69 -9.83 33.27
C PRO A 466 -21.89 -9.51 32.35
N PRO A 467 -21.68 -8.89 31.18
CA PRO A 467 -22.76 -8.62 30.26
C PRO A 467 -23.35 -9.95 29.79
N SER A 468 -24.67 -10.05 29.87
CA SER A 468 -25.43 -11.26 29.52
C SER A 468 -25.60 -11.46 28.01
N GLN A 469 -25.14 -10.50 27.21
CA GLN A 469 -25.27 -10.52 25.75
C GLN A 469 -23.92 -10.21 25.11
N VAL A 470 -23.66 -10.89 23.99
CA VAL A 470 -22.50 -10.59 23.15
C VAL A 470 -22.59 -9.15 22.61
N PRO A 471 -21.47 -8.40 22.60
CA PRO A 471 -21.42 -7.06 22.00
C PRO A 471 -21.87 -7.05 20.53
N GLU A 472 -22.41 -5.92 20.06
CA GLU A 472 -22.99 -5.80 18.71
C GLU A 472 -22.00 -6.06 17.57
N TRP A 473 -20.71 -5.87 17.80
CA TRP A 473 -19.65 -6.15 16.82
C TRP A 473 -19.37 -7.66 16.65
N VAL A 474 -19.80 -8.50 17.59
CA VAL A 474 -19.59 -9.95 17.54
C VAL A 474 -20.61 -10.57 16.58
N PRO A 475 -20.18 -11.46 15.66
CA PRO A 475 -21.09 -12.13 14.75
C PRO A 475 -22.16 -12.95 15.50
N PRO A 476 -23.46 -12.78 15.21
CA PRO A 476 -24.51 -13.51 15.90
C PRO A 476 -24.43 -15.01 15.56
N GLY A 477 -24.48 -15.87 16.57
CA GLY A 477 -24.43 -17.32 16.40
C GLY A 477 -23.03 -17.88 16.09
N THR A 478 -21.97 -17.13 16.41
CA THR A 478 -20.59 -17.64 16.35
C THR A 478 -20.39 -18.76 17.37
N SER A 479 -19.64 -19.79 16.98
CA SER A 479 -19.14 -20.80 17.91
C SER A 479 -17.87 -20.31 18.61
N SER A 480 -17.65 -20.74 19.85
CA SER A 480 -16.49 -20.43 20.69
C SER A 480 -15.15 -20.80 20.06
N PRO A 481 -14.93 -21.98 19.44
CA PRO A 481 -13.66 -22.26 18.77
C PRO A 481 -13.37 -21.31 17.60
N THR A 482 -14.41 -20.93 16.84
CA THR A 482 -14.28 -19.98 15.72
C THR A 482 -13.94 -18.58 16.23
N ALA A 483 -14.66 -18.10 17.25
CA ALA A 483 -14.37 -16.81 17.89
C ALA A 483 -12.97 -16.79 18.51
N ALA A 484 -12.58 -17.85 19.23
CA ALA A 484 -11.27 -17.98 19.85
C ALA A 484 -10.12 -17.90 18.82
N HIS A 485 -10.28 -18.52 17.66
CA HIS A 485 -9.28 -18.47 16.58
C HIS A 485 -9.08 -17.05 16.05
N TYR A 486 -10.15 -16.40 15.58
CA TYR A 486 -10.06 -15.07 15.00
C TYR A 486 -9.67 -13.99 16.02
N LEU A 487 -10.17 -14.08 17.26
CA LEU A 487 -9.75 -13.18 18.34
C LEU A 487 -8.25 -13.33 18.67
N ARG A 488 -7.72 -14.55 18.59
CA ARG A 488 -6.28 -14.78 18.78
C ARG A 488 -5.49 -14.14 17.64
N GLU A 489 -5.88 -14.36 16.38
CA GLU A 489 -5.19 -13.78 15.22
C GLU A 489 -5.24 -12.25 15.20
N THR A 490 -6.39 -11.64 15.54
CA THR A 490 -6.50 -10.18 15.65
C THR A 490 -5.67 -9.64 16.81
N SER A 491 -5.65 -10.34 17.96
CA SER A 491 -4.82 -9.97 19.10
C SER A 491 -3.32 -10.02 18.75
N THR A 492 -2.86 -11.04 18.02
CA THR A 492 -1.46 -11.12 17.59
C THR A 492 -1.07 -9.99 16.65
N LEU A 493 -1.91 -9.65 15.68
CA LEU A 493 -1.67 -8.51 14.79
C LEU A 493 -1.61 -7.18 15.54
N LEU A 494 -2.51 -6.96 16.50
CA LEU A 494 -2.50 -5.75 17.33
C LEU A 494 -1.22 -5.64 18.16
N VAL A 495 -0.71 -6.76 18.69
CA VAL A 495 0.55 -6.80 19.44
C VAL A 495 1.75 -6.51 18.53
N GLU A 496 1.80 -7.08 17.33
CA GLU A 496 2.84 -6.82 16.33
C GLU A 496 2.83 -5.34 15.91
N ALA A 497 1.67 -4.81 15.55
CA ALA A 497 1.52 -3.40 15.21
C ALA A 497 1.94 -2.49 16.38
N ALA A 498 1.51 -2.80 17.61
CA ALA A 498 1.91 -2.01 18.77
C ALA A 498 3.42 -2.07 19.04
N ASN A 499 4.06 -3.21 18.83
CA ASN A 499 5.51 -3.37 18.94
C ASN A 499 6.26 -2.53 17.91
N ASP A 500 5.82 -2.57 16.65
CA ASP A 500 6.41 -1.78 15.57
C ASP A 500 6.26 -0.29 15.83
N LEU A 501 5.08 0.16 16.27
CA LEU A 501 4.81 1.55 16.63
C LEU A 501 5.61 2.00 17.88
N ALA A 502 5.78 1.11 18.86
CA ALA A 502 6.61 1.39 20.04
C ALA A 502 8.10 1.50 19.69
N SER A 503 8.58 0.76 18.68
CA SER A 503 9.97 0.82 18.21
C SER A 503 10.33 2.21 17.65
N LEU A 504 9.34 2.96 17.13
CA LEU A 504 9.54 4.30 16.58
C LEU A 504 9.82 5.36 17.68
N GLY A 505 9.48 5.07 18.94
CA GLY A 505 9.77 5.95 20.08
C GLY A 505 9.00 7.28 20.08
N VAL A 506 7.92 7.39 19.29
CA VAL A 506 7.16 8.62 19.07
C VAL A 506 6.30 9.01 20.28
N THR A 507 5.71 8.02 20.98
CA THR A 507 4.73 8.23 22.07
C THR A 507 5.16 7.56 23.37
N SER A 508 4.51 7.97 24.46
CA SER A 508 4.55 7.24 25.71
C SER A 508 3.99 5.84 25.50
N ALA A 509 4.82 4.82 25.69
CA ALA A 509 4.46 3.40 25.64
C ALA A 509 3.24 3.02 26.51
N SER A 510 2.78 3.91 27.39
CA SER A 510 1.57 3.76 28.21
C SER A 510 0.27 3.70 27.40
N SER A 511 0.09 4.54 26.38
CA SER A 511 -1.20 4.60 25.64
C SER A 511 -1.43 3.35 24.79
N LEU A 512 -0.37 2.86 24.14
CA LEU A 512 -0.40 1.60 23.39
C LEU A 512 -0.58 0.39 24.32
N ARG A 513 0.06 0.39 25.51
CA ARG A 513 -0.19 -0.63 26.54
C ARG A 513 -1.64 -0.63 27.00
N SER A 514 -2.21 0.55 27.27
CA SER A 514 -3.61 0.67 27.69
C SER A 514 -4.56 0.10 26.64
N LEU A 515 -4.36 0.45 25.36
CA LEU A 515 -5.13 -0.10 24.25
C LEU A 515 -5.05 -1.63 24.21
N LEU A 516 -3.84 -2.21 24.28
CA LEU A 516 -3.65 -3.66 24.26
C LEU A 516 -4.33 -4.35 25.43
N THR A 517 -4.20 -3.80 26.65
CA THR A 517 -4.84 -4.35 27.85
C THR A 517 -6.37 -4.31 27.72
N ASN A 518 -6.94 -3.18 27.30
CA ASN A 518 -8.39 -3.02 27.12
C ASN A 518 -8.92 -3.95 26.01
N ALA A 519 -8.20 -4.07 24.88
CA ALA A 519 -8.56 -4.97 23.78
C ALA A 519 -8.54 -6.44 24.21
N ARG A 520 -7.46 -6.88 24.88
CA ARG A 520 -7.37 -8.25 25.41
C ARG A 520 -8.46 -8.55 26.41
N PHE A 521 -8.79 -7.60 27.30
CA PHE A 521 -9.86 -7.78 28.29
C PHE A 521 -11.22 -7.95 27.62
N SER A 522 -11.53 -7.11 26.62
CA SER A 522 -12.74 -7.25 25.81
C SER A 522 -12.81 -8.60 25.08
N PHE A 523 -11.70 -9.06 24.49
CA PHE A 523 -11.66 -10.34 23.78
C PHE A 523 -11.86 -11.54 24.71
N VAL A 524 -11.23 -11.52 25.89
CA VAL A 524 -11.45 -12.53 26.93
C VAL A 524 -12.91 -12.54 27.39
N GLN A 525 -13.50 -11.36 27.58
CA GLN A 525 -14.90 -11.23 27.99
C GLN A 525 -15.86 -11.82 26.95
N VAL A 526 -15.64 -11.51 25.66
CA VAL A 526 -16.43 -12.10 24.56
C VAL A 526 -16.28 -13.61 24.52
N LEU A 527 -15.05 -14.12 24.64
CA LEU A 527 -14.81 -15.56 24.65
C LEU A 527 -15.51 -16.24 25.83
N CYS A 528 -15.48 -15.65 27.02
CA CYS A 528 -16.18 -16.18 28.21
C CYS A 528 -17.70 -16.29 28.00
N ILE A 529 -18.32 -15.29 27.36
CA ILE A 529 -19.78 -15.30 27.10
C ILE A 529 -20.14 -16.38 26.09
N VAL A 530 -19.44 -16.43 24.96
CA VAL A 530 -19.70 -17.44 23.91
C VAL A 530 -19.40 -18.85 24.43
N TRP A 531 -18.39 -19.00 25.29
CA TRP A 531 -18.08 -20.27 25.96
C TRP A 531 -19.25 -20.75 26.84
N GLN A 532 -19.84 -19.86 27.64
CA GLN A 532 -21.00 -20.21 28.46
C GLN A 532 -22.26 -20.52 27.63
N GLU A 533 -22.52 -19.77 26.56
CA GLU A 533 -23.64 -20.03 25.65
C GLU A 533 -23.50 -21.39 24.96
N ASP A 534 -22.31 -21.70 24.45
CA ASP A 534 -22.04 -22.98 23.79
C ASP A 534 -22.07 -24.16 24.77
N ALA A 535 -21.61 -23.96 26.01
CA ALA A 535 -21.67 -25.01 27.05
C ALA A 535 -23.12 -25.44 27.33
N LYS A 536 -24.08 -24.49 27.30
CA LYS A 536 -25.52 -24.79 27.43
C LYS A 536 -26.07 -25.56 26.23
N LEU A 537 -25.53 -25.36 25.03
CA LEU A 537 -25.94 -26.09 23.82
C LEU A 537 -25.23 -27.44 23.67
N PHE A 538 -24.18 -27.68 24.45
CA PHE A 538 -23.28 -28.81 24.26
C PHE A 538 -23.97 -30.16 24.42
N HIS A 539 -24.96 -30.25 25.31
CA HIS A 539 -25.71 -31.48 25.52
C HIS A 539 -26.38 -31.99 24.22
N MET A 540 -26.70 -31.10 23.27
CA MET A 540 -27.29 -31.48 21.98
C MET A 540 -26.32 -32.24 21.05
N LEU A 541 -25.01 -32.25 21.36
CA LEU A 541 -23.98 -32.93 20.57
C LEU A 541 -23.83 -34.42 20.97
N GLU A 542 -24.48 -34.85 22.06
CA GLU A 542 -24.43 -36.25 22.51
C GLU A 542 -25.14 -37.17 21.49
N ASP A 543 -24.39 -38.16 20.99
CA ASP A 543 -24.88 -39.20 20.10
C ASP A 543 -24.99 -40.57 20.79
N TRP A 544 -24.64 -40.65 22.08
CA TRP A 544 -24.66 -41.84 22.94
C TRP A 544 -23.74 -42.96 22.45
N THR A 545 -22.70 -42.60 21.70
CA THR A 545 -21.68 -43.55 21.25
C THR A 545 -20.84 -44.02 22.43
N LEU A 546 -20.78 -45.34 22.64
CA LEU A 546 -20.05 -45.94 23.75
C LEU A 546 -18.53 -45.85 23.53
N ASN A 547 -17.81 -45.58 24.61
CA ASN A 547 -16.36 -45.52 24.61
C ASN A 547 -15.76 -46.93 24.59
N PRO A 548 -14.86 -47.28 23.64
CA PRO A 548 -14.22 -48.59 23.59
C PRO A 548 -13.24 -48.84 24.74
N VAL A 549 -12.69 -47.78 25.36
CA VAL A 549 -11.71 -47.88 26.45
C VAL A 549 -12.40 -48.10 27.79
N GLU A 550 -13.58 -47.50 27.98
CA GLU A 550 -14.36 -47.61 29.20
C GLU A 550 -15.81 -47.96 28.84
N GLN A 551 -16.15 -49.24 28.96
CA GLN A 551 -17.38 -49.87 28.45
C GLN A 551 -18.71 -49.30 28.99
N ALA A 552 -18.69 -48.27 29.84
CA ALA A 552 -19.86 -47.69 30.47
C ALA A 552 -19.94 -46.15 30.33
N THR A 553 -19.09 -45.53 29.52
CA THR A 553 -19.10 -44.07 29.30
C THR A 553 -19.26 -43.73 27.82
N THR A 554 -19.72 -42.52 27.50
CA THR A 554 -19.87 -42.05 26.11
C THR A 554 -18.63 -41.28 25.62
N LEU A 555 -18.40 -41.27 24.30
CA LEU A 555 -17.32 -40.47 23.68
C LEU A 555 -17.51 -38.96 23.91
N HIS A 556 -18.74 -38.52 24.17
CA HIS A 556 -19.08 -37.15 24.51
C HIS A 556 -18.27 -36.58 25.67
N LEU A 557 -17.93 -37.39 26.68
CA LEU A 557 -17.10 -36.94 27.80
C LEU A 557 -15.70 -36.47 27.36
N ARG A 558 -15.12 -37.13 26.36
CA ARG A 558 -13.85 -36.71 25.76
C ARG A 558 -14.03 -35.38 25.02
N ASP A 559 -15.15 -35.23 24.33
CA ASP A 559 -15.47 -34.01 23.59
C ASP A 559 -15.67 -32.83 24.56
N ILE A 560 -16.36 -33.01 25.70
CA ILE A 560 -16.45 -32.00 26.78
C ILE A 560 -15.04 -31.59 27.25
N ALA A 561 -14.18 -32.56 27.56
CA ALA A 561 -12.85 -32.28 28.08
C ALA A 561 -11.96 -31.54 27.06
N THR A 562 -12.01 -31.93 25.78
CA THR A 562 -11.24 -31.28 24.72
C THR A 562 -11.74 -29.86 24.45
N PHE A 563 -13.05 -29.66 24.42
CA PHE A 563 -13.68 -28.35 24.28
C PHE A 563 -13.29 -27.40 25.42
N HIS A 564 -13.47 -27.85 26.66
CA HIS A 564 -13.16 -27.08 27.87
C HIS A 564 -11.68 -26.67 27.90
N LYS A 565 -10.79 -27.65 27.66
CA LYS A 565 -9.34 -27.42 27.61
C LYS A 565 -8.92 -26.46 26.49
N SER A 566 -9.53 -26.59 25.30
CA SER A 566 -9.24 -25.70 24.17
C SER A 566 -9.61 -24.26 24.51
N ASN A 567 -10.83 -24.01 25.01
CA ASN A 567 -11.28 -22.66 25.36
C ASN A 567 -10.45 -22.04 26.50
N ALA A 568 -10.13 -22.82 27.54
CA ALA A 568 -9.23 -22.38 28.60
C ALA A 568 -7.83 -21.98 28.06
N ARG A 569 -7.27 -22.78 27.13
CA ARG A 569 -5.98 -22.46 26.50
C ARG A 569 -6.04 -21.17 25.68
N HIS A 570 -7.10 -20.97 24.89
CA HIS A 570 -7.26 -19.75 24.10
C HIS A 570 -7.46 -18.52 25.00
N ALA A 571 -8.24 -18.65 26.08
CA ALA A 571 -8.41 -17.59 27.07
C ALA A 571 -7.09 -17.24 27.76
N PHE A 572 -6.25 -18.24 28.08
CA PHE A 572 -4.91 -18.02 28.63
C PHE A 572 -4.03 -17.19 27.67
N HIS A 573 -4.02 -17.55 26.38
CA HIS A 573 -3.26 -16.81 25.36
C HIS A 573 -3.77 -15.37 25.19
N LEU A 574 -5.09 -15.17 25.11
CA LEU A 574 -5.71 -13.84 24.98
C LEU A 574 -5.42 -12.95 26.19
N ALA A 575 -5.37 -13.52 27.40
CA ALA A 575 -5.04 -12.81 28.62
C ALA A 575 -3.54 -12.48 28.77
N GLY A 576 -2.71 -12.78 27.77
CA GLY A 576 -1.27 -12.52 27.78
C GLY A 576 -0.44 -13.61 28.47
N GLY A 577 -1.04 -14.77 28.76
CA GLY A 577 -0.35 -15.94 29.28
C GLY A 577 0.68 -16.46 28.28
N ARG A 578 1.91 -16.68 28.77
CA ARG A 578 3.06 -17.03 27.91
C ARG A 578 3.14 -18.53 27.68
N SER A 579 3.31 -18.93 26.42
CA SER A 579 3.70 -20.28 26.00
C SER A 579 4.73 -20.15 24.88
N ALA A 580 5.50 -21.21 24.60
CA ALA A 580 6.57 -21.22 23.60
C ALA A 580 6.15 -20.78 22.17
N SER A 581 4.84 -20.73 21.88
CA SER A 581 4.25 -20.38 20.58
C SER A 581 3.56 -19.00 20.51
N SER A 582 3.70 -18.14 21.52
CA SER A 582 3.04 -16.81 21.54
C SER A 582 4.02 -15.69 21.15
N PRO A 583 3.67 -14.78 20.23
CA PRO A 583 4.51 -13.63 19.90
C PRO A 583 4.72 -12.73 21.13
N VAL A 584 5.93 -12.22 21.27
CA VAL A 584 6.38 -11.44 22.43
C VAL A 584 5.95 -9.97 22.26
N SER A 585 5.11 -9.45 23.15
CA SER A 585 4.89 -8.01 23.29
C SER A 585 6.13 -7.37 23.92
N ALA A 586 6.86 -6.55 23.16
CA ALA A 586 8.02 -5.79 23.62
C ALA A 586 7.65 -4.70 24.63
N LEU A 587 6.36 -4.35 24.71
CA LEU A 587 5.79 -3.31 25.57
C LEU A 587 5.56 -3.76 27.02
N GLU A 588 5.48 -5.07 27.29
CA GLU A 588 4.97 -5.62 28.56
C GLU A 588 6.03 -6.32 29.42
N GLY A 589 7.33 -6.22 29.06
CA GLY A 589 8.40 -6.86 29.83
C GLY A 589 9.77 -6.16 29.74
N SER A 590 10.39 -5.95 30.92
CA SER A 590 11.83 -5.66 31.04
C SER A 590 12.65 -6.82 30.45
N ARG A 591 13.84 -6.55 29.91
CA ARG A 591 14.71 -7.54 29.22
C ARG A 591 14.98 -8.81 30.03
N LYS A 592 14.92 -8.76 31.38
CA LYS A 592 15.06 -9.92 32.29
C LYS A 592 13.81 -10.83 32.37
N ALA A 593 12.63 -10.31 32.03
CA ALA A 593 11.37 -11.03 32.10
C ALA A 593 11.02 -11.76 30.80
N ARG A 594 11.85 -11.72 29.75
CA ARG A 594 11.52 -12.32 28.43
C ARG A 594 11.57 -13.86 28.40
N THR A 595 12.07 -14.50 29.45
CA THR A 595 12.34 -15.95 29.53
C THR A 595 11.56 -16.68 30.63
N ALA A 596 10.77 -15.98 31.45
CA ALA A 596 9.96 -16.59 32.51
C ALA A 596 8.47 -16.67 32.12
N GLU A 597 7.81 -17.77 32.46
CA GLU A 597 6.34 -17.90 32.44
C GLU A 597 5.75 -16.74 33.25
N GLN A 598 5.03 -15.84 32.58
CA GLN A 598 4.33 -14.76 33.28
C GLN A 598 2.95 -15.27 33.68
N PRO A 599 2.57 -15.17 34.96
CA PRO A 599 1.20 -15.42 35.37
C PRO A 599 0.27 -14.36 34.77
N VAL A 600 -0.92 -14.80 34.39
CA VAL A 600 -2.01 -13.93 33.92
C VAL A 600 -2.43 -12.98 35.05
N ALA A 601 -2.74 -11.73 34.70
CA ALA A 601 -3.19 -10.73 35.68
C ALA A 601 -4.49 -11.19 36.39
N PRO A 602 -4.62 -10.95 37.71
CA PRO A 602 -5.65 -11.57 38.56
C PRO A 602 -7.07 -11.20 38.13
N GLU A 603 -7.27 -10.05 37.48
CA GLU A 603 -8.58 -9.60 37.00
C GLU A 603 -9.09 -10.46 35.84
N PHE A 604 -8.19 -10.85 34.93
CA PHE A 604 -8.51 -11.78 33.84
C PHE A 604 -8.79 -13.17 34.39
N THR A 605 -7.95 -13.62 35.33
CA THR A 605 -8.10 -14.95 35.95
C THR A 605 -9.44 -15.10 36.67
N THR A 606 -9.91 -14.06 37.37
CA THR A 606 -11.21 -14.09 38.05
C THR A 606 -12.37 -14.26 37.06
N ARG A 607 -12.35 -13.52 35.94
CA ARG A 607 -13.37 -13.63 34.89
C ARG A 607 -13.34 -14.99 34.20
N ILE A 608 -12.16 -15.50 33.87
CA ILE A 608 -12.00 -16.79 33.21
C ILE A 608 -12.40 -17.92 34.17
N LYS A 609 -12.04 -17.84 35.46
CA LYS A 609 -12.46 -18.82 36.48
C LYS A 609 -13.98 -18.90 36.58
N GLY A 610 -14.68 -17.77 36.60
CA GLY A 610 -16.15 -17.74 36.58
C GLY A 610 -16.71 -18.46 35.36
N ALA A 611 -16.24 -18.13 34.16
CA ALA A 611 -16.68 -18.79 32.92
C ALA A 611 -16.36 -20.28 32.88
N PHE A 612 -15.19 -20.68 33.39
CA PHE A 612 -14.76 -22.07 33.50
C PHE A 612 -15.73 -22.88 34.37
N LEU A 613 -16.09 -22.36 35.54
CA LEU A 613 -17.00 -23.01 36.49
C LEU A 613 -18.44 -23.03 35.97
N ASP A 614 -18.94 -21.91 35.44
CA ASP A 614 -20.28 -21.81 34.86
C ASP A 614 -20.47 -22.78 33.69
N ALA A 615 -19.43 -22.96 32.86
CA ALA A 615 -19.44 -23.97 31.80
C ALA A 615 -19.50 -25.40 32.37
N LEU A 616 -18.78 -25.71 33.46
CA LEU A 616 -18.89 -27.01 34.14
C LEU A 616 -20.29 -27.26 34.69
N TYR A 617 -20.90 -26.26 35.33
CA TYR A 617 -22.28 -26.35 35.80
C TYR A 617 -23.26 -26.54 34.64
N ALA A 618 -23.07 -25.85 33.51
CA ALA A 618 -23.88 -26.04 32.31
C ALA A 618 -23.74 -27.46 31.72
N PHE A 619 -22.55 -28.07 31.76
CA PHE A 619 -22.40 -29.47 31.36
C PHE A 619 -23.12 -30.44 32.30
N LEU A 620 -23.04 -30.20 33.62
CA LEU A 620 -23.75 -31.02 34.60
C LEU A 620 -25.27 -30.93 34.42
N ASP A 621 -25.80 -29.72 34.25
CA ASP A 621 -27.23 -29.49 33.96
C ASP A 621 -27.64 -30.11 32.61
N GLY A 622 -26.80 -29.95 31.58
CA GLY A 622 -26.99 -30.56 30.27
C GLY A 622 -27.08 -32.08 30.29
N LEU A 623 -26.28 -32.76 31.12
CA LEU A 623 -26.35 -34.22 31.31
C LEU A 623 -27.66 -34.67 31.96
N VAL A 624 -28.19 -33.88 32.90
CA VAL A 624 -29.49 -34.13 33.53
C VAL A 624 -30.61 -33.91 32.52
N HIS A 625 -30.54 -32.83 31.73
CA HIS A 625 -31.50 -32.54 30.68
C HIS A 625 -31.53 -33.65 29.61
N LEU A 626 -30.36 -34.19 29.25
CA LEU A 626 -30.23 -35.34 28.34
C LEU A 626 -30.87 -36.63 28.88
N ALA A 627 -30.79 -36.86 30.18
CA ALA A 627 -31.35 -38.05 30.81
C ALA A 627 -32.88 -38.10 30.71
N PHE A 628 -33.56 -36.95 30.78
CA PHE A 628 -35.03 -36.86 30.80
C PHE A 628 -35.68 -36.38 29.50
N SER A 629 -34.90 -35.81 28.57
CA SER A 629 -35.42 -35.36 27.27
C SER A 629 -35.76 -36.54 26.35
N GLU A 630 -36.42 -36.29 25.22
CA GLU A 630 -36.57 -37.30 24.17
C GLU A 630 -35.31 -37.38 23.31
N TYR A 631 -34.94 -38.58 22.84
CA TYR A 631 -33.79 -38.74 21.97
C TYR A 631 -34.02 -38.07 20.61
N SER A 632 -33.38 -36.91 20.41
CA SER A 632 -33.46 -36.12 19.19
C SER A 632 -32.04 -35.91 18.63
N PRO A 633 -31.51 -36.82 17.80
CA PRO A 633 -30.16 -36.69 17.27
C PRO A 633 -30.00 -35.46 16.38
N LEU A 634 -28.82 -34.85 16.44
CA LEU A 634 -28.50 -33.64 15.69
C LEU A 634 -28.42 -33.89 14.16
N GLU A 635 -28.00 -35.10 13.75
CA GLU A 635 -27.99 -35.57 12.36
C GLU A 635 -28.83 -36.85 12.21
N PRO A 636 -30.08 -36.76 11.74
CA PRO A 636 -30.98 -37.92 11.62
C PRO A 636 -30.50 -39.00 10.64
N ARG A 637 -29.53 -38.68 9.75
CA ARG A 637 -29.04 -39.60 8.70
C ARG A 637 -27.92 -40.53 9.17
N THR A 638 -27.24 -40.16 10.24
CA THR A 638 -26.05 -40.84 10.79
C THR A 638 -26.31 -41.41 12.19
N ALA A 639 -27.36 -40.95 12.86
CA ALA A 639 -27.76 -41.44 14.17
C ALA A 639 -28.49 -42.78 14.10
N LEU A 640 -27.85 -43.84 14.61
CA LEU A 640 -28.47 -45.13 14.83
C LEU A 640 -29.23 -45.10 16.16
N SER A 641 -30.43 -45.68 16.19
CA SER A 641 -31.18 -45.87 17.44
C SER A 641 -30.49 -46.87 18.37
N VAL A 642 -29.73 -47.80 17.79
CA VAL A 642 -28.92 -48.78 18.49
C VAL A 642 -27.46 -48.40 18.34
N GLN A 643 -26.82 -48.02 19.44
CA GLN A 643 -25.41 -47.65 19.50
C GLN A 643 -24.59 -48.88 19.90
N ALA A 644 -23.57 -49.19 19.12
CA ALA A 644 -22.64 -50.29 19.39
C ALA A 644 -21.25 -49.73 19.74
N ILE A 645 -20.48 -50.51 20.51
CA ILE A 645 -19.09 -50.17 20.79
C ILE A 645 -18.30 -50.19 19.46
N PRO A 646 -17.60 -49.10 19.08
CA PRO A 646 -16.76 -49.09 17.90
C PRO A 646 -15.68 -50.19 17.98
N GLY A 647 -15.75 -51.18 17.11
CA GLY A 647 -14.77 -52.27 17.01
C GLY A 647 -15.05 -53.52 17.86
N SER A 648 -16.20 -53.63 18.55
CA SER A 648 -16.60 -54.83 19.28
C SER A 648 -17.97 -55.33 18.83
N TRP A 649 -18.06 -56.62 18.50
CA TRP A 649 -19.31 -57.26 18.07
C TRP A 649 -20.01 -57.86 19.31
N GLY A 650 -21.12 -57.26 19.78
CA GLY A 650 -22.01 -57.93 20.74
C GLY A 650 -22.72 -57.06 21.77
N ASP A 651 -22.15 -55.93 22.20
CA ASP A 651 -22.83 -54.99 23.11
C ASP A 651 -23.46 -53.86 22.31
N SER A 652 -24.79 -53.90 22.19
CA SER A 652 -25.60 -52.92 21.47
C SER A 652 -26.65 -52.35 22.41
N VAL A 653 -26.75 -51.03 22.47
CA VAL A 653 -27.59 -50.30 23.43
C VAL A 653 -28.64 -49.48 22.69
N ASP A 654 -29.92 -49.69 23.01
CA ASP A 654 -31.03 -48.92 22.43
C ASP A 654 -31.21 -47.60 23.18
N VAL A 655 -30.91 -46.51 22.50
CA VAL A 655 -30.89 -45.16 23.07
C VAL A 655 -32.31 -44.55 23.13
N ARG A 656 -33.30 -45.17 22.48
CA ARG A 656 -34.70 -44.71 22.61
C ARG A 656 -35.28 -45.01 23.99
N ASP A 657 -34.77 -46.04 24.65
CA ASP A 657 -35.19 -46.39 25.98
C ASP A 657 -34.73 -45.33 27.01
N LEU A 658 -35.68 -44.90 27.84
CA LEU A 658 -35.42 -43.89 28.88
C LEU A 658 -34.52 -44.44 29.98
N ASP A 659 -34.71 -45.71 30.37
CA ASP A 659 -33.93 -46.32 31.44
C ASP A 659 -32.46 -46.45 31.05
N THR A 660 -32.22 -46.89 29.82
CA THR A 660 -30.90 -46.95 29.22
C THR A 660 -30.18 -45.59 29.25
N ARG A 661 -30.86 -44.51 28.85
CA ARG A 661 -30.27 -43.16 28.85
C ARG A 661 -30.00 -42.64 30.26
N VAL A 662 -30.90 -42.88 31.21
CA VAL A 662 -30.66 -42.51 32.61
C VAL A 662 -29.45 -43.25 33.19
N LEU A 663 -29.32 -44.56 32.93
CA LEU A 663 -28.18 -45.34 33.40
C LEU A 663 -26.85 -44.85 32.80
N LEU A 664 -26.82 -44.56 31.50
CA LEU A 664 -25.64 -43.99 30.83
C LEU A 664 -25.31 -42.58 31.32
N SER A 665 -26.31 -41.73 31.58
CA SER A 665 -26.10 -40.41 32.18
C SER A 665 -25.51 -40.51 33.59
N VAL A 666 -25.95 -41.48 34.40
CA VAL A 666 -25.41 -41.72 35.75
C VAL A 666 -23.96 -42.17 35.69
N THR A 667 -23.60 -43.11 34.80
CA THR A 667 -22.20 -43.52 34.64
C THR A 667 -21.33 -42.41 34.06
N ASN A 668 -21.86 -41.63 33.12
CA ASN A 668 -21.19 -40.46 32.57
C ASN A 668 -20.90 -39.41 33.64
N LEU A 669 -21.89 -39.09 34.48
CA LEU A 669 -21.76 -38.15 35.60
C LEU A 669 -20.73 -38.64 36.63
N ALA A 670 -20.75 -39.94 36.96
CA ALA A 670 -19.78 -40.53 37.88
C ALA A 670 -18.34 -40.45 37.33
N HIS A 671 -18.14 -40.68 36.03
CA HIS A 671 -16.81 -40.55 35.42
C HIS A 671 -16.38 -39.07 35.29
N LEU A 672 -17.30 -38.19 34.89
CA LEU A 672 -17.07 -36.75 34.80
C LEU A 672 -16.62 -36.16 36.13
N SER A 673 -17.33 -36.47 37.22
CA SER A 673 -17.04 -35.98 38.57
C SER A 673 -15.77 -36.58 39.18
N ARG A 674 -15.49 -37.87 38.95
CA ARG A 674 -14.35 -38.55 39.59
C ARG A 674 -13.02 -38.36 38.87
N VAL A 675 -13.04 -38.18 37.54
CA VAL A 675 -11.83 -38.20 36.70
C VAL A 675 -11.65 -36.88 35.95
N ILE A 676 -12.65 -36.46 35.18
CA ILE A 676 -12.49 -35.37 34.21
C ILE A 676 -12.45 -34.00 34.91
N ILE A 677 -13.43 -33.69 35.77
CA ILE A 677 -13.48 -32.41 36.50
C ILE A 677 -12.22 -32.20 37.35
N PRO A 678 -11.76 -33.16 38.19
CA PRO A 678 -10.52 -32.99 38.95
C PRO A 678 -9.29 -32.77 38.06
N SER A 679 -9.20 -33.48 36.92
CA SER A 679 -8.12 -33.29 35.97
C SER A 679 -8.15 -31.91 35.32
N LEU A 680 -9.32 -31.42 34.91
CA LEU A 680 -9.49 -30.09 34.31
C LEU A 680 -9.18 -28.97 35.30
N VAL A 681 -9.70 -29.08 36.54
CA VAL A 681 -9.45 -28.11 37.61
C VAL A 681 -7.97 -28.09 37.98
N LYS A 682 -7.29 -29.24 38.04
CA LYS A 682 -5.85 -29.30 38.28
C LYS A 682 -5.06 -28.61 37.16
N GLN A 683 -5.35 -28.92 35.90
CA GLN A 683 -4.70 -28.27 34.75
C GLN A 683 -4.93 -26.76 34.74
N PHE A 684 -6.13 -26.30 35.12
CA PHE A 684 -6.44 -24.88 35.23
C PHE A 684 -5.70 -24.22 36.40
N SER A 685 -5.69 -24.87 37.57
CA SER A 685 -4.98 -24.41 38.77
C SER A 685 -3.48 -24.23 38.52
N ASP A 686 -2.86 -25.22 37.85
CA ASP A 686 -1.44 -25.19 37.47
C ASP A 686 -1.16 -24.08 36.44
N ALA A 687 -2.01 -23.91 35.42
CA ALA A 687 -1.80 -22.92 34.36
C ALA A 687 -2.02 -21.47 34.82
N TYR A 688 -3.02 -21.22 35.67
CA TYR A 688 -3.37 -19.87 36.13
C TYR A 688 -2.79 -19.51 37.50
N GLY A 689 -2.18 -20.48 38.21
CA GLY A 689 -1.60 -20.26 39.54
C GLY A 689 -2.63 -19.98 40.63
N VAL A 690 -3.84 -20.54 40.53
CA VAL A 690 -4.97 -20.29 41.45
C VAL A 690 -5.41 -21.55 42.17
N LYS A 691 -5.71 -21.45 43.47
CA LYS A 691 -6.30 -22.55 44.26
C LYS A 691 -7.80 -22.67 43.99
N MET A 692 -8.28 -23.89 43.74
CA MET A 692 -9.68 -24.20 43.40
C MET A 692 -10.26 -25.35 44.24
N ASP A 693 -9.72 -25.58 45.44
CA ASP A 693 -10.13 -26.72 46.28
C ASP A 693 -11.59 -26.61 46.76
N GLU A 694 -12.04 -25.40 47.13
CA GLU A 694 -13.43 -25.13 47.53
C GLU A 694 -14.41 -25.28 46.36
N ASP A 695 -14.03 -24.81 45.17
CA ASP A 695 -14.85 -24.95 43.97
C ASP A 695 -14.97 -26.43 43.54
N LEU A 696 -13.90 -27.22 43.70
CA LEU A 696 -13.93 -28.65 43.45
C LEU A 696 -14.87 -29.38 44.41
N ALA A 697 -14.84 -29.00 45.69
CA ALA A 697 -15.72 -29.59 46.70
C ALA A 697 -17.20 -29.30 46.42
N THR A 698 -17.53 -28.05 46.05
CA THR A 698 -18.91 -27.68 45.67
C THR A 698 -19.38 -28.39 44.40
N LEU A 699 -18.55 -28.48 43.36
CA LEU A 699 -18.85 -29.26 42.16
C LEU A 699 -19.06 -30.76 42.46
N GLY A 700 -18.27 -31.32 43.38
CA GLY A 700 -18.41 -32.69 43.85
C GLY A 700 -19.73 -32.92 44.59
N GLU A 701 -20.14 -31.99 45.44
CA GLU A 701 -21.44 -32.03 46.13
C GLU A 701 -22.60 -31.97 45.14
N VAL A 702 -22.59 -31.01 44.22
CA VAL A 702 -23.64 -30.88 43.18
C VAL A 702 -23.71 -32.15 42.32
N SER A 703 -22.57 -32.70 41.90
CA SER A 703 -22.53 -33.94 41.14
C SER A 703 -23.14 -35.13 41.90
N SER A 704 -22.88 -35.22 43.21
CA SER A 704 -23.47 -36.26 44.08
C SER A 704 -24.98 -36.10 44.23
N GLN A 705 -25.47 -34.87 44.36
CA GLN A 705 -26.91 -34.58 44.40
C GLN A 705 -27.61 -34.95 43.09
N LEU A 706 -27.02 -34.60 41.94
CA LEU A 706 -27.54 -34.94 40.62
C LEU A 706 -27.54 -36.46 40.36
N ASP A 707 -26.47 -37.16 40.75
CA ASP A 707 -26.40 -38.63 40.71
C ASP A 707 -27.54 -39.24 41.55
N GLY A 708 -27.79 -38.71 42.75
CA GLY A 708 -28.90 -39.12 43.60
C GLY A 708 -30.26 -38.93 42.92
N ILE A 709 -30.51 -37.79 42.27
CA ILE A 709 -31.78 -37.50 41.59
C ILE A 709 -32.02 -38.47 40.44
N LEU A 710 -31.04 -38.62 39.54
CA LEU A 710 -31.14 -39.50 38.36
C LEU A 710 -31.30 -40.96 38.76
N PHE A 711 -30.48 -41.41 39.72
CA PHE A 711 -30.52 -42.80 40.19
C PHE A 711 -31.82 -43.12 40.91
N ASN A 712 -32.29 -42.25 41.81
CA ASN A 712 -33.53 -42.48 42.55
C ASN A 712 -34.76 -42.51 41.64
N ASP A 713 -34.79 -41.73 40.56
CA ASP A 713 -35.88 -41.79 39.58
C ASP A 713 -35.96 -43.17 38.90
N HIS A 714 -34.83 -43.66 38.38
CA HIS A 714 -34.76 -44.98 37.77
C HIS A 714 -35.17 -46.08 38.77
N ILE A 715 -34.66 -46.03 39.99
CA ILE A 715 -35.02 -46.98 41.05
C ILE A 715 -36.50 -46.91 41.37
N LYS A 716 -37.09 -45.71 41.52
CA LYS A 716 -38.50 -45.54 41.86
C LYS A 716 -39.42 -46.16 40.80
N ARG A 717 -39.08 -46.02 39.51
CA ARG A 717 -39.85 -46.62 38.41
C ARG A 717 -39.80 -48.16 38.42
N LYS A 718 -38.61 -48.74 38.61
CA LYS A 718 -38.45 -50.22 38.68
C LYS A 718 -39.01 -50.81 39.97
N SER A 719 -38.76 -50.12 41.09
CA SER A 719 -39.25 -50.47 42.42
C SER A 719 -40.78 -50.47 42.46
N GLY A 720 -41.44 -49.50 41.85
CA GLY A 720 -42.91 -49.44 41.73
C GLY A 720 -43.49 -50.71 41.07
N ALA A 721 -42.95 -51.12 39.93
CA ALA A 721 -43.40 -52.32 39.23
C ALA A 721 -43.22 -53.60 40.07
N ILE A 722 -42.08 -53.74 40.77
CA ILE A 722 -41.84 -54.89 41.67
C ILE A 722 -42.77 -54.83 42.90
N SER A 723 -43.00 -53.63 43.42
CA SER A 723 -43.85 -53.39 44.59
C SER A 723 -45.31 -53.72 44.31
N GLU A 724 -45.80 -53.46 43.09
CA GLU A 724 -47.14 -53.85 42.65
C GLU A 724 -47.31 -55.37 42.62
N ILE A 725 -46.31 -56.12 42.11
CA ILE A 725 -46.34 -57.60 42.08
C ILE A 725 -46.47 -58.16 43.49
N ILE A 726 -45.68 -57.65 44.45
CA ILE A 726 -45.72 -58.11 45.84
C ILE A 726 -47.02 -57.67 46.54
N SER A 727 -47.46 -56.44 46.32
CA SER A 727 -48.68 -55.91 46.94
C SER A 727 -49.92 -56.66 46.46
N TYR A 728 -50.00 -56.94 45.16
CA TYR A 728 -51.04 -57.78 44.58
C TYR A 728 -50.96 -59.22 45.11
N GLY A 729 -49.75 -59.79 45.17
CA GLY A 729 -49.49 -61.13 45.69
C GLY A 729 -49.92 -61.33 47.14
N ILE A 730 -49.70 -60.33 48.00
CA ILE A 730 -50.00 -60.43 49.45
C ILE A 730 -51.46 -60.06 49.78
N LEU A 731 -52.02 -59.02 49.15
CA LEU A 731 -53.33 -58.46 49.52
C LEU A 731 -54.48 -58.85 48.59
N SER A 732 -54.23 -59.06 47.30
CA SER A 732 -55.26 -59.12 46.26
C SER A 732 -55.34 -60.47 45.52
N SER A 733 -54.44 -61.39 45.82
CA SER A 733 -54.33 -62.73 45.20
C SER A 733 -55.41 -63.73 45.65
N GLY A 734 -56.34 -63.33 46.51
CA GLY A 734 -57.37 -64.20 47.09
C GLY A 734 -56.84 -65.17 48.16
N ILE A 735 -55.61 -64.98 48.61
CA ILE A 735 -54.96 -65.79 49.65
C ILE A 735 -55.50 -65.38 51.04
N ASP A 736 -56.27 -66.28 51.68
CA ASP A 736 -56.70 -66.09 53.07
C ASP A 736 -55.64 -66.62 54.05
N TRP A 737 -54.72 -65.74 54.46
CA TRP A 737 -53.61 -66.03 55.39
C TRP A 737 -54.03 -66.70 56.72
N ALA A 738 -55.31 -66.66 57.08
CA ALA A 738 -55.84 -67.35 58.26
C ALA A 738 -56.18 -68.83 58.02
N LYS A 739 -56.50 -69.23 56.78
CA LYS A 739 -57.02 -70.59 56.44
C LYS A 739 -56.17 -71.37 55.43
N ILE A 740 -54.98 -70.88 55.09
CA ILE A 740 -54.07 -71.56 54.16
C ILE A 740 -53.67 -72.95 54.71
N PRO A 741 -53.80 -74.03 53.90
CA PRO A 741 -53.27 -75.35 54.23
C PRO A 741 -51.73 -75.35 54.23
N LYS A 742 -51.12 -76.45 54.65
CA LYS A 742 -49.66 -76.54 54.84
C LYS A 742 -48.87 -76.17 53.57
N PRO A 743 -47.70 -75.51 53.74
CA PRO A 743 -46.89 -75.02 52.62
C PRO A 743 -46.40 -76.18 51.75
N THR A 744 -46.67 -76.11 50.44
CA THR A 744 -46.25 -77.14 49.45
C THR A 744 -45.20 -76.60 48.47
N SER A 745 -45.30 -75.32 48.11
CA SER A 745 -44.36 -74.60 47.25
C SER A 745 -44.42 -73.10 47.54
N VAL A 746 -43.38 -72.37 47.14
CA VAL A 746 -43.38 -70.89 47.13
C VAL A 746 -44.45 -70.40 46.14
N HIS A 747 -45.19 -69.34 46.46
CA HIS A 747 -46.20 -68.79 45.55
C HIS A 747 -45.55 -68.12 44.31
N SER A 748 -46.28 -68.09 43.20
CA SER A 748 -45.81 -67.58 41.90
C SER A 748 -45.37 -66.11 41.95
N PHE A 749 -45.97 -65.27 42.79
CA PHE A 749 -45.65 -63.84 42.87
C PHE A 749 -44.22 -63.57 43.36
N ILE A 750 -43.64 -64.43 44.20
CA ILE A 750 -42.24 -64.30 44.65
C ILE A 750 -41.27 -64.62 43.50
N TYR A 751 -41.59 -65.64 42.70
CA TYR A 751 -40.80 -65.96 41.50
C TYR A 751 -40.90 -64.84 40.46
N GLU A 752 -42.08 -64.27 40.26
CA GLU A 752 -42.30 -63.15 39.34
C GLU A 752 -41.54 -61.88 39.79
N ALA A 753 -41.56 -61.56 41.08
CA ALA A 753 -40.80 -60.44 41.64
C ALA A 753 -39.28 -60.66 41.52
N LEU A 754 -38.78 -61.86 41.80
CA LEU A 754 -37.36 -62.20 41.62
C LEU A 754 -36.95 -62.20 40.15
N LEU A 755 -37.78 -62.71 39.23
CA LEU A 755 -37.51 -62.69 37.79
C LEU A 755 -37.50 -61.26 37.24
N SER A 756 -38.40 -60.39 37.70
CA SER A 756 -38.35 -58.96 37.41
C SER A 756 -37.02 -58.33 37.86
N LEU A 757 -36.54 -58.68 39.06
CA LEU A 757 -35.23 -58.24 39.53
C LEU A 757 -34.06 -58.81 38.69
N VAL A 758 -34.18 -60.04 38.17
CA VAL A 758 -33.20 -60.63 37.22
C VAL A 758 -33.19 -59.84 35.92
N GLN A 759 -34.36 -59.44 35.39
CA GLN A 759 -34.46 -58.61 34.19
C GLN A 759 -33.79 -57.25 34.39
N VAL A 760 -34.03 -56.59 35.53
CA VAL A 760 -33.36 -55.33 35.89
C VAL A 760 -31.85 -55.54 36.03
N HIS A 761 -31.40 -56.60 36.69
CA HIS A 761 -29.98 -56.94 36.79
C HIS A 761 -29.34 -57.15 35.41
N ALA A 762 -30.00 -57.92 34.52
CA ALA A 762 -29.49 -58.20 33.17
C ALA A 762 -29.36 -56.91 32.35
N HIS A 763 -30.39 -56.06 32.40
CA HIS A 763 -30.40 -54.76 31.72
C HIS A 763 -29.26 -53.85 32.22
N VAL A 764 -29.20 -53.60 33.53
CA VAL A 764 -28.16 -52.75 34.12
C VAL A 764 -26.76 -53.32 33.90
N ARG A 765 -26.58 -54.65 33.93
CA ARG A 765 -25.28 -55.28 33.68
C ARG A 765 -24.82 -55.13 32.22
N SER A 766 -25.74 -55.13 31.26
CA SER A 766 -25.40 -54.93 29.85
C SER A 766 -24.94 -53.51 29.54
N ILE A 767 -25.49 -52.51 30.24
CA ILE A 767 -25.25 -51.08 29.95
C ILE A 767 -24.21 -50.48 30.91
N ALA A 768 -24.37 -50.73 32.21
CA ALA A 768 -23.65 -50.06 33.30
C ALA A 768 -23.24 -51.06 34.40
N LYS A 769 -22.27 -51.94 34.08
CA LYS A 769 -21.70 -52.94 35.02
C LYS A 769 -21.38 -52.38 36.42
N PRO A 770 -20.80 -51.18 36.59
CA PRO A 770 -20.48 -50.64 37.92
C PRO A 770 -21.70 -50.34 38.80
N LEU A 771 -22.87 -50.08 38.21
CA LEU A 771 -24.08 -49.69 38.93
C LEU A 771 -24.92 -50.88 39.42
N VAL A 772 -24.62 -52.11 38.98
CA VAL A 772 -25.40 -53.31 39.32
C VAL A 772 -25.55 -53.50 40.82
N THR A 773 -24.44 -53.48 41.56
CA THR A 773 -24.46 -53.71 43.02
C THR A 773 -25.29 -52.65 43.72
N ARG A 774 -25.13 -51.37 43.35
CA ARG A 774 -25.89 -50.26 43.92
C ARG A 774 -27.39 -50.43 43.64
N THR A 775 -27.76 -50.74 42.40
CA THR A 775 -29.16 -50.89 41.94
C THR A 775 -29.87 -52.03 42.65
N ILE A 776 -29.28 -53.23 42.66
CA ILE A 776 -29.94 -54.40 43.25
C ILE A 776 -30.02 -54.28 44.77
N THR A 777 -29.03 -53.66 45.42
CA THR A 777 -29.06 -53.42 46.87
C THR A 777 -30.21 -52.48 47.25
N THR A 778 -30.40 -51.38 46.51
CA THR A 778 -31.50 -50.44 46.79
C THR A 778 -32.86 -51.03 46.47
N LEU A 779 -32.99 -51.81 45.38
CA LEU A 779 -34.24 -52.51 45.06
C LEU A 779 -34.57 -53.59 46.09
N ALA A 780 -33.57 -54.28 46.65
CA ALA A 780 -33.78 -55.24 47.72
C ALA A 780 -34.25 -54.58 49.02
N GLU A 781 -33.75 -53.37 49.33
CA GLU A 781 -34.25 -52.57 50.45
C GLU A 781 -35.72 -52.18 50.27
N ASP A 782 -36.08 -51.64 49.10
CA ASP A 782 -37.45 -51.24 48.79
C ASP A 782 -38.41 -52.43 48.77
N LEU A 783 -37.95 -53.57 48.26
CA LEU A 783 -38.70 -54.82 48.27
C LEU A 783 -38.97 -55.29 49.71
N ALA A 784 -37.97 -55.26 50.58
CA ALA A 784 -38.14 -55.59 52.00
C ALA A 784 -39.10 -54.61 52.70
N ALA A 785 -39.01 -53.31 52.41
CA ALA A 785 -39.89 -52.29 52.95
C ALA A 785 -41.36 -52.48 52.52
N THR A 786 -41.59 -52.71 51.23
CA THR A 786 -42.92 -52.97 50.67
C THR A 786 -43.53 -54.24 51.24
N THR A 787 -42.71 -55.28 51.40
CA THR A 787 -43.14 -56.55 51.99
C THR A 787 -43.56 -56.37 53.45
N LEU A 788 -42.80 -55.60 54.23
CA LEU A 788 -43.16 -55.24 55.61
C LEU A 788 -44.47 -54.46 55.69
N GLU A 789 -44.64 -53.44 54.84
CA GLU A 789 -45.87 -52.64 54.83
C GLU A 789 -47.11 -53.48 54.50
N ASN A 790 -47.00 -54.38 53.53
CA ASN A 790 -48.10 -55.26 53.14
C ASN A 790 -48.42 -56.29 54.22
N PHE A 791 -47.41 -56.91 54.85
CA PHE A 791 -47.67 -57.85 55.95
C PHE A 791 -48.25 -57.19 57.20
N ARG A 792 -47.97 -55.91 57.46
CA ARG A 792 -48.62 -55.15 58.55
C ARG A 792 -50.13 -54.96 58.34
N LYS A 793 -50.58 -54.93 57.07
CA LYS A 793 -52.00 -54.80 56.70
C LYS A 793 -52.76 -56.12 56.82
N VAL A 794 -52.06 -57.26 56.91
CA VAL A 794 -52.68 -58.58 57.11
C VAL A 794 -53.18 -58.70 58.56
N GLY A 795 -54.46 -59.03 58.73
CA GLY A 795 -55.11 -59.02 60.03
C GLY A 795 -54.68 -60.14 60.98
N ARG A 796 -54.55 -61.38 60.48
CA ARG A 796 -54.25 -62.60 61.27
C ARG A 796 -53.53 -63.65 60.42
N PHE A 797 -52.61 -64.41 61.03
CA PHE A 797 -51.99 -65.58 60.40
C PHE A 797 -52.39 -66.88 61.12
N GLY A 798 -52.78 -67.90 60.35
CA GLY A 798 -52.83 -69.29 60.81
C GLY A 798 -51.45 -69.98 60.73
N MET A 799 -51.32 -71.21 61.24
CA MET A 799 -50.05 -71.95 61.22
C MET A 799 -49.50 -72.16 59.80
N GLY A 800 -50.37 -72.54 58.84
CA GLY A 800 -49.99 -72.68 57.44
C GLY A 800 -49.56 -71.36 56.80
N GLY A 801 -50.30 -70.28 57.06
CA GLY A 801 -49.99 -68.94 56.54
C GLY A 801 -48.69 -68.36 57.11
N MET A 802 -48.41 -68.56 58.39
CA MET A 802 -47.13 -68.16 59.02
C MET A 802 -45.94 -68.91 58.42
N LEU A 803 -46.04 -70.24 58.29
CA LEU A 803 -44.99 -71.07 57.72
C LEU A 803 -44.74 -70.75 56.24
N GLN A 804 -45.80 -70.48 55.48
CA GLN A 804 -45.70 -70.08 54.07
C GLN A 804 -45.04 -68.70 53.93
N ALA A 805 -45.48 -67.70 54.70
CA ALA A 805 -44.85 -66.36 54.69
C ALA A 805 -43.37 -66.45 55.10
N THR A 806 -43.04 -67.27 56.09
CA THR A 806 -41.66 -67.48 56.53
C THR A 806 -40.82 -68.16 55.45
N LEU A 807 -41.35 -69.18 54.76
CA LEU A 807 -40.70 -69.84 53.62
C LEU A 807 -40.37 -68.84 52.49
N GLU A 808 -41.32 -67.98 52.15
CA GLU A 808 -41.20 -67.01 51.06
C GLU A 808 -40.17 -65.91 51.35
N ILE A 809 -40.18 -65.38 52.57
CA ILE A 809 -39.22 -64.36 52.99
C ILE A 809 -37.83 -64.95 53.15
N GLU A 810 -37.73 -66.17 53.66
CA GLU A 810 -36.45 -66.87 53.76
C GLU A 810 -35.90 -67.22 52.37
N PHE A 811 -36.77 -67.59 51.42
CA PHE A 811 -36.38 -67.81 50.03
C PHE A 811 -35.87 -66.53 49.36
N LEU A 812 -36.56 -65.40 49.58
CA LEU A 812 -36.12 -64.09 49.10
C LEU A 812 -34.77 -63.68 49.71
N HIS A 813 -34.65 -63.77 51.05
CA HIS A 813 -33.45 -63.44 51.81
C HIS A 813 -32.24 -64.25 51.34
N GLN A 814 -32.36 -65.57 51.24
CA GLN A 814 -31.25 -66.42 50.83
C GLN A 814 -30.85 -66.20 49.36
N THR A 815 -31.82 -65.97 48.48
CA THR A 815 -31.57 -65.73 47.05
C THR A 815 -30.84 -64.40 46.83
N LEU A 816 -31.17 -63.35 47.59
CA LEU A 816 -30.57 -62.02 47.49
C LEU A 816 -29.43 -61.76 48.48
N SER A 817 -28.97 -62.77 49.22
CA SER A 817 -27.93 -62.65 50.27
C SER A 817 -26.64 -61.91 49.88
N ALA A 818 -26.28 -61.87 48.58
CA ALA A 818 -25.12 -61.12 48.12
C ALA A 818 -25.33 -59.59 48.06
N PHE A 819 -26.58 -59.14 48.00
CA PHE A 819 -26.99 -57.74 47.79
C PHE A 819 -27.84 -57.18 48.94
N ILE A 820 -27.97 -57.91 50.05
CA ILE A 820 -28.71 -57.42 51.22
C ILE A 820 -27.82 -56.48 52.01
N SER A 821 -28.28 -55.23 52.16
CA SER A 821 -27.66 -54.24 53.02
C SER A 821 -28.05 -54.45 54.49
N SER A 822 -27.32 -53.80 55.40
CA SER A 822 -27.65 -53.77 56.83
C SER A 822 -29.08 -53.24 57.07
N LYS A 823 -29.52 -52.25 56.29
CA LYS A 823 -30.87 -51.69 56.38
C LYS A 823 -31.93 -52.69 55.92
N ALA A 824 -31.71 -53.39 54.82
CA ALA A 824 -32.61 -54.46 54.36
C ALA A 824 -32.69 -55.59 55.41
N GLU A 825 -31.58 -55.95 56.05
CA GLU A 825 -31.56 -56.97 57.11
C GLU A 825 -32.43 -56.57 58.31
N VAL A 826 -32.38 -55.29 58.73
CA VAL A 826 -33.25 -54.77 59.80
C VAL A 826 -34.72 -54.81 59.40
N LEU A 827 -35.05 -54.43 58.17
CA LEU A 827 -36.43 -54.49 57.67
C LEU A 827 -36.95 -55.94 57.62
N LEU A 828 -36.14 -56.89 57.15
CA LEU A 828 -36.50 -58.30 57.14
C LEU A 828 -36.70 -58.84 58.57
N LYS A 829 -35.87 -58.44 59.54
CA LYS A 829 -36.09 -58.77 60.96
C LYS A 829 -37.45 -58.29 61.46
N GLN A 830 -37.82 -57.05 61.15
CA GLN A 830 -39.14 -56.50 61.49
C GLN A 830 -40.30 -57.26 60.80
N VAL A 831 -40.07 -57.81 59.60
CA VAL A 831 -41.06 -58.68 58.93
C VAL A 831 -41.29 -59.94 59.76
N TYR A 832 -40.23 -60.64 60.18
CA TYR A 832 -40.36 -61.83 61.02
C TYR A 832 -41.06 -61.53 62.36
N GLU A 833 -40.72 -60.41 63.00
CA GLU A 833 -41.39 -59.95 64.22
C GLU A 833 -42.89 -59.72 63.99
N THR A 834 -43.25 -58.98 62.93
CA THR A 834 -44.66 -58.70 62.57
C THR A 834 -45.44 -59.99 62.32
N ILE A 835 -44.85 -60.95 61.60
CA ILE A 835 -45.47 -62.26 61.35
C ILE A 835 -45.70 -63.00 62.68
N SER A 836 -44.71 -62.96 63.59
CA SER A 836 -44.78 -63.66 64.88
C SER A 836 -45.81 -63.05 65.85
N GLU A 837 -45.99 -61.73 65.83
CA GLU A 837 -46.99 -61.01 66.64
C GLU A 837 -48.42 -61.28 66.17
N ARG A 838 -48.60 -61.40 64.84
CA ARG A 838 -49.91 -61.60 64.20
C ARG A 838 -50.30 -63.08 64.11
N TYR A 839 -49.42 -63.99 64.54
CA TYR A 839 -49.67 -65.42 64.61
C TYR A 839 -50.47 -65.79 65.87
N GLN A 840 -51.61 -66.47 65.70
CA GLN A 840 -52.36 -67.04 66.81
C GLN A 840 -51.73 -68.38 67.24
N ARG A 841 -51.10 -68.40 68.42
CA ARG A 841 -50.58 -69.64 69.04
C ARG A 841 -51.74 -70.52 69.50
N GLY A 842 -51.93 -71.70 68.89
CA GLY A 842 -52.70 -72.78 69.48
C GLY A 842 -51.84 -73.59 70.49
N GLY A 843 -52.49 -74.48 71.23
CA GLY A 843 -51.98 -75.10 72.48
C GLY A 843 -50.70 -75.94 72.36
N ALA A 844 -50.25 -76.49 73.49
CA ALA A 844 -48.92 -77.09 73.70
C ALA A 844 -48.48 -78.20 72.69
N GLY A 845 -49.41 -78.88 72.02
CA GLY A 845 -49.11 -79.88 70.97
C GLY A 845 -48.67 -79.29 69.62
N GLU A 846 -48.88 -78.00 69.38
CA GLU A 846 -48.48 -77.32 68.15
C GLU A 846 -46.99 -77.00 68.08
N LYS A 847 -46.26 -77.00 69.20
CA LYS A 847 -44.80 -76.71 69.20
C LYS A 847 -43.97 -77.80 68.55
N GLU A 848 -44.30 -79.06 68.82
CA GLU A 848 -43.59 -80.22 68.25
C GLU A 848 -43.94 -80.41 66.76
N GLN A 849 -45.20 -80.13 66.41
CA GLN A 849 -45.66 -80.05 65.02
C GLN A 849 -44.98 -78.88 64.28
N LEU A 850 -44.85 -77.71 64.91
CA LEU A 850 -44.16 -76.55 64.34
C LEU A 850 -42.69 -76.86 64.03
N ASN A 851 -41.96 -77.51 64.94
CA ASN A 851 -40.57 -77.89 64.69
C ASN A 851 -40.43 -78.89 63.53
N THR A 852 -41.34 -79.87 63.44
CA THR A 852 -41.37 -80.85 62.35
C THR A 852 -41.69 -80.19 61.01
N GLU A 853 -42.65 -79.28 60.99
CA GLU A 853 -43.06 -78.56 59.78
C GLU A 853 -42.02 -77.49 59.38
N LEU A 854 -41.30 -76.87 60.31
CA LEU A 854 -40.14 -76.01 60.02
C LEU A 854 -39.02 -76.79 59.33
N GLU A 855 -38.76 -78.03 59.74
CA GLU A 855 -37.76 -78.87 59.07
C GLU A 855 -38.21 -79.27 57.66
N ARG A 856 -39.51 -79.53 57.46
CA ARG A 856 -40.10 -79.68 56.12
C ARG A 856 -39.97 -78.43 55.26
N VAL A 857 -40.25 -77.25 55.82
CA VAL A 857 -40.10 -75.95 55.15
C VAL A 857 -38.65 -75.73 54.73
N LYS A 858 -37.66 -76.09 55.55
CA LYS A 858 -36.24 -76.05 55.17
C LYS A 858 -35.92 -77.01 54.01
N GLN A 859 -36.48 -78.22 54.00
CA GLN A 859 -36.29 -79.16 52.90
C GLN A 859 -36.90 -78.62 51.60
N ILE A 860 -38.11 -78.06 51.65
CA ILE A 860 -38.79 -77.41 50.52
C ILE A 860 -37.98 -76.22 50.02
N LEU A 861 -37.42 -75.42 50.92
CA LEU A 861 -36.56 -74.28 50.59
C LEU A 861 -35.30 -74.71 49.82
N VAL A 862 -34.61 -75.75 50.32
CA VAL A 862 -33.42 -76.30 49.67
C VAL A 862 -33.76 -76.90 48.30
N GLN A 863 -34.88 -77.60 48.17
CA GLN A 863 -35.34 -78.17 46.91
C GLN A 863 -35.71 -77.07 45.90
N SER A 864 -36.47 -76.07 46.33
CA SER A 864 -36.88 -74.92 45.50
C SER A 864 -35.67 -74.13 45.00
N ARG A 865 -34.69 -73.87 45.88
CA ARG A 865 -33.44 -73.19 45.51
C ARG A 865 -32.55 -74.00 44.56
N LYS A 866 -32.56 -75.33 44.66
CA LYS A 866 -31.86 -76.20 43.71
C LYS A 866 -32.54 -76.18 42.34
N ALA A 867 -33.87 -76.19 42.30
CA ALA A 867 -34.64 -76.14 41.06
C ALA A 867 -34.44 -74.81 40.30
N THR A 868 -34.44 -73.67 41.01
CA THR A 868 -34.28 -72.34 40.40
C THR A 868 -32.84 -71.80 40.42
N ALA A 869 -31.86 -72.69 40.69
CA ALA A 869 -30.46 -72.30 40.81
C ALA A 869 -29.87 -71.65 39.54
N LEU A 870 -30.36 -72.03 38.37
CA LEU A 870 -29.93 -71.50 37.08
C LEU A 870 -30.53 -70.12 36.80
N GLU A 871 -31.81 -69.93 37.13
CA GLU A 871 -32.55 -68.68 36.90
C GLU A 871 -32.01 -67.53 37.73
N PHE A 872 -31.63 -67.80 38.99
CA PHE A 872 -31.12 -66.79 39.92
C PHE A 872 -29.60 -66.79 40.08
N LEU A 873 -28.88 -67.39 39.11
CA LEU A 873 -27.41 -67.48 39.15
C LEU A 873 -26.75 -66.10 39.20
N CYS A 874 -27.39 -65.08 38.62
CA CYS A 874 -26.91 -63.70 38.62
C CYS A 874 -26.77 -63.09 40.01
N PHE A 875 -27.54 -63.56 41.00
CA PHE A 875 -27.48 -63.02 42.37
C PHE A 875 -26.40 -63.68 43.25
N ARG A 876 -25.71 -64.70 42.73
CA ARG A 876 -24.62 -65.35 43.46
C ARG A 876 -23.35 -64.51 43.37
N LYS A 877 -22.59 -64.45 44.47
CA LYS A 877 -21.26 -63.83 44.46
C LYS A 877 -20.39 -64.51 43.38
N PRO A 878 -19.75 -63.74 42.48
CA PRO A 878 -18.81 -64.31 41.54
C PRO A 878 -17.72 -65.05 42.33
N ARG A 879 -17.41 -66.28 41.92
CA ARG A 879 -16.29 -67.04 42.48
C ARG A 879 -15.05 -66.18 42.24
N LYS A 880 -14.31 -65.80 43.29
CA LYS A 880 -13.05 -65.05 43.15
C LYS A 880 -12.16 -65.83 42.18
N GLU A 881 -12.03 -65.37 40.94
CA GLU A 881 -10.93 -65.77 40.08
C GLU A 881 -9.67 -65.30 40.78
N ASN A 882 -8.89 -66.24 41.29
CA ASN A 882 -7.51 -65.98 41.66
C ASN A 882 -6.84 -65.38 40.43
N LYS A 883 -6.50 -64.09 40.50
CA LYS A 883 -5.59 -63.46 39.56
C LYS A 883 -4.25 -64.18 39.66
N GLU A 884 -4.05 -65.22 38.86
CA GLU A 884 -2.71 -65.62 38.46
C GLU A 884 -2.12 -64.44 37.69
N VAL A 885 -1.11 -63.83 38.29
CA VAL A 885 -0.30 -62.79 37.70
C VAL A 885 0.45 -63.42 36.53
N VAL A 886 -0.11 -63.29 35.32
CA VAL A 886 0.67 -63.48 34.09
C VAL A 886 1.63 -62.29 34.02
N LYS A 887 2.88 -62.59 34.34
CA LYS A 887 4.01 -61.69 34.23
C LYS A 887 4.42 -61.69 32.76
N ASP A 888 3.81 -60.81 31.97
CA ASP A 888 4.27 -60.59 30.59
C ASP A 888 5.54 -59.74 30.62
N ASP A 889 6.62 -60.45 30.34
CA ASP A 889 7.93 -59.95 29.94
C ASP A 889 7.81 -59.44 28.50
N ALA A 890 7.91 -58.13 28.31
CA ALA A 890 8.04 -57.54 26.97
C ALA A 890 8.94 -56.31 27.04
N GLY A 891 10.24 -56.56 26.83
CA GLY A 891 11.15 -55.54 26.34
C GLY A 891 10.98 -55.36 24.83
N ALA A 892 10.72 -54.12 24.42
CA ALA A 892 11.20 -53.42 23.22
C ALA A 892 10.44 -52.09 23.10
#